data_AF-A0AAD0SPT7-F1
#
_entry.id   AF-A0AAD0SPT7-F1
#
_cell.length_a   1.000
_cell.length_b   1.000
_cell.length_c   1.000
_cell.angle_alpha   90.00
_cell.angle_beta   90.00
_cell.angle_gamma   90.00
#
_symmetry.space_group_name_H-M   'P 1'
#
loop_
_entity.id
_entity.type
_entity.pdbx_description
1 polymer ?
#
loop_
_entity_poly.entity_id
_entity_poly.type
_entity_poly.pdbx_seq_one_letter_code
_entity_poly.pdbx_strand_id
1 'polypeptide(L)'
;MILKAFILSLILNISLLACADGWDYNEKEFVFLEHRNQPFSNIAEEIKSANVYNTIYWSYEKNNKEKNIQEWMKQLNDSFSAKQIEDFVYKRKNLDLINDKEIKDYLIFVSEQEKHVSDGYYSNDELKNLKDFNLLIKEAVSKIDTVNSPYLKLRYFYLALRLAHFKNQEPLALYEKYKYLLDTKDNTIVKDWIQGLYAGALVKNAQTVKGVYEFTKLFDENRINWHLSYYNFHHIKTNEQWNELLKLAQNNEEKTKFYAIRALNENSNVMEELQNIYTIDKNSKWFDFTLYRELLNTQHFFDQNNEIERNFPFKKYIDYLKTINKDDMYLVNLSLGYFNLYENNFAEASTIEKDLLNKYPKPHEVQTFSYILYLQKLEKIDRETENIIYDKMEKLIKEETTSSAIHDYTFVVLKKLYLKQNDKFYAFLASNINYLDNASFDLVLLEKFRIFMQEPKQSKIQEHFAKKYLEQNLLKKQNNQFVLNDNLQEAKTKLLINNLKFEEALELNSNYLSTLVQFNPFNGLIRGNNRSGKQDVMSVKEFLEKTILIKKELEKNPNSVMDNYLFANALYNLSYFGNSNILTTVYRSVYSFNDKDLQKEKIDLAIKYYTKAQEEAKEKEFEAKITYLLAKTELALYDINYSTKTQDYYNKDLSRFELERYWFYNNEKVYNSYIQNNYGKYFDMLKKDYSNTKYYNEIIKECANLRIYQKSK
;
A
#
# COMPACT_ATOMS: atom_id res chain seq x y z
N MET A 1 -0.87 38.96 -11.12
CA MET A 1 -0.96 37.79 -12.03
C MET A 1 0.21 36.84 -11.84
N ILE A 2 1.45 37.33 -11.87
CA ILE A 2 2.68 36.54 -11.64
C ILE A 2 2.70 35.88 -10.25
N LEU A 3 2.29 36.58 -9.18
CA LEU A 3 2.24 36.02 -7.83
C LEU A 3 1.19 34.89 -7.68
N LYS A 4 0.06 35.00 -8.39
CA LYS A 4 -0.98 33.94 -8.42
C LYS A 4 -0.51 32.73 -9.22
N ALA A 5 0.20 32.93 -10.33
CA ALA A 5 0.81 31.83 -11.09
C ALA A 5 1.93 31.12 -10.31
N PHE A 6 2.69 31.87 -9.50
CA PHE A 6 3.74 31.31 -8.64
C PHE A 6 3.16 30.51 -7.46
N ILE A 7 2.10 31.01 -6.82
CA ILE A 7 1.37 30.28 -5.76
C ILE A 7 0.66 29.05 -6.33
N LEU A 8 0.05 29.14 -7.52
CA LEU A 8 -0.58 28.00 -8.19
C LEU A 8 0.46 26.96 -8.62
N SER A 9 1.65 27.38 -9.08
CA SER A 9 2.79 26.49 -9.36
C SER A 9 3.33 25.82 -8.10
N LEU A 10 3.37 26.53 -6.96
CA LEU A 10 3.78 25.94 -5.69
C LEU A 10 2.76 24.90 -5.21
N ILE A 11 1.46 25.22 -5.29
CA ILE A 11 0.37 24.32 -4.87
C ILE A 11 0.29 23.09 -5.79
N LEU A 12 0.41 23.27 -7.11
CA LEU A 12 0.44 22.16 -8.08
C LEU A 12 1.68 21.27 -7.91
N ASN A 13 2.85 21.84 -7.59
CA ASN A 13 4.05 21.06 -7.32
C ASN A 13 3.98 20.31 -5.99
N ILE A 14 3.22 20.80 -4.99
CA ILE A 14 3.01 20.10 -3.73
C ILE A 14 1.94 19.00 -3.86
N SER A 15 0.91 19.20 -4.69
CA SER A 15 -0.14 18.19 -4.92
C SER A 15 0.26 17.09 -5.92
N LEU A 16 1.23 17.33 -6.80
CA LEU A 16 1.75 16.33 -7.75
C LEU A 16 2.90 15.49 -7.17
N LEU A 17 3.35 15.78 -5.94
CA LEU A 17 4.34 14.99 -5.20
C LEU A 17 3.71 14.11 -4.11
N ALA A 18 2.39 14.12 -3.96
CA ALA A 18 1.65 13.15 -3.15
C ALA A 18 1.30 11.89 -3.97
N CYS A 19 2.31 11.29 -4.59
CA CYS A 19 2.28 9.89 -5.00
C CYS A 19 3.53 9.20 -4.45
N ALA A 20 3.81 9.44 -3.17
CA ALA A 20 4.33 8.37 -2.34
C ALA A 20 3.09 7.77 -1.70
N ASP A 21 2.67 6.63 -2.22
CA ASP A 21 1.74 5.73 -1.54
C ASP A 21 2.52 5.19 -0.33
N GLY A 22 2.71 6.05 0.66
CA GLY A 22 3.26 5.65 1.94
C GLY A 22 2.23 4.73 2.56
N TRP A 23 2.65 3.53 2.91
CA TRP A 23 1.83 2.56 3.63
C TRP A 23 1.05 3.29 4.73
N ASP A 24 -0.30 3.29 4.68
CA ASP A 24 -1.09 3.85 5.76
C ASP A 24 -0.80 2.97 6.97
N TYR A 25 -0.06 3.54 7.92
CA TYR A 25 0.34 2.87 9.15
C TYR A 25 -0.85 2.37 9.97
N ASN A 26 -2.08 2.70 9.62
CA ASN A 26 -3.28 2.18 10.24
C ASN A 26 -3.87 0.96 9.51
N GLU A 27 -3.40 0.63 8.31
CA GLU A 27 -3.79 -0.59 7.60
C GLU A 27 -3.21 -1.82 8.29
N LYS A 28 -4.04 -2.86 8.40
CA LYS A 28 -3.69 -4.16 8.97
C LYS A 28 -3.35 -5.11 7.84
N GLU A 29 -2.20 -5.75 7.91
CA GLU A 29 -1.74 -6.66 6.84
C GLU A 29 -2.63 -7.91 6.78
N PHE A 30 -3.06 -8.40 7.95
CA PHE A 30 -3.91 -9.59 8.07
C PHE A 30 -5.07 -9.35 9.02
N VAL A 31 -6.28 -9.62 8.55
CA VAL A 31 -7.51 -9.59 9.36
C VAL A 31 -8.19 -10.96 9.26
N PHE A 32 -8.36 -11.62 10.41
CA PHE A 32 -8.96 -12.96 10.51
C PHE A 32 -10.38 -12.96 11.05
N LEU A 33 -10.98 -11.79 11.19
CA LEU A 33 -12.32 -11.61 11.74
C LEU A 33 -13.35 -11.52 10.62
N GLU A 34 -14.51 -12.15 10.82
CA GLU A 34 -15.62 -12.07 9.87
C GLU A 34 -16.30 -10.70 9.91
N HIS A 35 -16.89 -10.28 8.81
CA HIS A 35 -17.66 -9.05 8.75
C HIS A 35 -18.88 -9.08 9.69
N ARG A 36 -19.17 -7.94 10.32
CA ARG A 36 -20.35 -7.72 11.15
C ARG A 36 -21.28 -6.68 10.52
N ASN A 37 -22.56 -6.85 10.81
CA ASN A 37 -23.67 -6.02 10.32
C ASN A 37 -23.91 -4.81 11.24
N GLN A 38 -22.87 -3.98 11.42
CA GLN A 38 -22.92 -2.78 12.27
C GLN A 38 -22.04 -1.66 11.68
N PRO A 39 -22.41 -0.38 11.87
CA PRO A 39 -21.63 0.77 11.39
C PRO A 39 -20.18 0.72 11.84
N PHE A 40 -19.24 0.98 10.94
CA PHE A 40 -17.79 0.94 11.17
C PHE A 40 -17.18 -0.41 11.57
N SER A 41 -17.95 -1.49 11.79
CA SER A 41 -17.35 -2.76 12.22
C SER A 41 -16.31 -3.28 11.24
N ASN A 42 -16.57 -3.23 9.94
CA ASN A 42 -15.72 -3.85 8.91
C ASN A 42 -14.60 -2.94 8.39
N ILE A 43 -14.32 -1.81 9.07
CA ILE A 43 -13.28 -0.86 8.68
C ILE A 43 -12.04 -1.17 9.52
N ALA A 44 -11.07 -1.85 8.92
CA ALA A 44 -9.87 -2.27 9.63
C ALA A 44 -8.98 -1.08 10.01
N GLU A 45 -9.04 0.00 9.25
CA GLU A 45 -8.20 1.18 9.35
C GLU A 45 -8.70 2.20 10.40
N GLU A 46 -7.93 3.26 10.61
CA GLU A 46 -8.30 4.34 11.52
C GLU A 46 -9.44 5.18 10.95
N ILE A 47 -10.57 5.23 11.67
CA ILE A 47 -11.84 5.81 11.18
C ILE A 47 -11.71 7.30 10.81
N LYS A 48 -10.77 8.03 11.43
CA LYS A 48 -10.54 9.45 11.17
C LYS A 48 -9.54 9.72 10.06
N SER A 49 -8.87 8.70 9.53
CA SER A 49 -7.93 8.90 8.42
C SER A 49 -8.69 9.47 7.21
N ALA A 50 -8.04 10.37 6.48
CA ALA A 50 -8.66 11.01 5.32
C ALA A 50 -9.06 9.96 4.26
N ASN A 51 -8.26 8.90 4.11
CA ASN A 51 -8.54 7.79 3.19
C ASN A 51 -9.84 7.05 3.58
N VAL A 52 -9.98 6.70 4.85
CA VAL A 52 -11.17 6.01 5.36
C VAL A 52 -12.41 6.88 5.24
N TYR A 53 -12.31 8.16 5.62
CA TYR A 53 -13.41 9.11 5.45
C TYR A 53 -13.88 9.16 3.98
N ASN A 54 -12.94 9.28 3.03
CA ASN A 54 -13.26 9.33 1.61
C ASN A 54 -13.92 8.03 1.14
N THR A 55 -13.42 6.87 1.56
CA THR A 55 -13.99 5.56 1.24
C THR A 55 -15.42 5.42 1.76
N ILE A 56 -15.67 5.79 3.01
CA ILE A 56 -17.02 5.79 3.60
C ILE A 56 -17.93 6.76 2.84
N TYR A 57 -17.45 7.97 2.55
CA TYR A 57 -18.23 8.99 1.85
C TYR A 57 -18.60 8.54 0.43
N TRP A 58 -17.67 7.94 -0.32
CA TRP A 58 -17.95 7.41 -1.66
C TRP A 58 -18.92 6.23 -1.63
N SER A 59 -18.76 5.33 -0.65
CA SER A 59 -19.71 4.23 -0.42
C SER A 59 -21.10 4.76 -0.09
N TYR A 60 -21.19 5.78 0.78
CA TYR A 60 -22.42 6.49 1.08
C TYR A 60 -23.05 7.08 -0.18
N GLU A 61 -22.32 7.87 -0.98
CA GLU A 61 -22.85 8.51 -2.19
C GLU A 61 -23.40 7.47 -3.17
N LYS A 62 -22.69 6.35 -3.36
CA LYS A 62 -23.14 5.23 -4.20
C LYS A 62 -24.42 4.59 -3.65
N ASN A 63 -24.41 4.15 -2.39
CA ASN A 63 -25.54 3.46 -1.77
C ASN A 63 -26.77 4.38 -1.68
N ASN A 64 -26.55 5.65 -1.36
CA ASN A 64 -27.58 6.68 -1.29
C ASN A 64 -28.25 6.88 -2.66
N LYS A 65 -27.44 6.94 -3.72
CA LYS A 65 -27.94 7.04 -5.08
C LYS A 65 -28.78 5.82 -5.47
N GLU A 66 -28.26 4.62 -5.21
CA GLU A 66 -28.94 3.36 -5.52
C GLU A 66 -30.28 3.25 -4.79
N LYS A 67 -30.31 3.52 -3.48
CA LYS A 67 -31.55 3.50 -2.68
C LYS A 67 -32.54 4.56 -3.14
N ASN A 68 -32.08 5.78 -3.48
CA ASN A 68 -32.96 6.83 -3.99
C ASN A 68 -33.58 6.42 -5.33
N ILE A 69 -32.80 5.79 -6.23
CA ILE A 69 -33.30 5.24 -7.50
C ILE A 69 -34.39 4.19 -7.23
N GLN A 70 -34.16 3.27 -6.30
CA GLN A 70 -35.15 2.25 -5.93
C GLN A 70 -36.47 2.86 -5.41
N GLU A 71 -36.41 3.92 -4.61
CA GLU A 71 -37.61 4.63 -4.17
C GLU A 71 -38.34 5.32 -5.34
N TRP A 72 -37.60 5.93 -6.27
CA TRP A 72 -38.20 6.57 -7.45
C TRP A 72 -38.80 5.58 -8.43
N MET A 73 -38.20 4.39 -8.59
CA MET A 73 -38.78 3.30 -9.37
C MET A 73 -40.16 2.92 -8.82
N LYS A 74 -40.26 2.68 -7.51
CA LYS A 74 -41.53 2.40 -6.84
C LYS A 74 -42.54 3.53 -6.99
N GLN A 75 -42.10 4.78 -6.83
CA GLN A 75 -42.98 5.95 -6.98
C GLN A 75 -43.54 6.10 -8.40
N LEU A 76 -42.81 5.61 -9.40
CA LEU A 76 -43.23 5.57 -10.80
C LEU A 76 -43.77 4.19 -11.20
N ASN A 77 -44.28 3.43 -10.22
CA ASN A 77 -44.92 2.12 -10.40
C ASN A 77 -44.06 1.13 -11.20
N ASP A 78 -42.75 1.15 -10.99
CA ASP A 78 -41.75 0.31 -11.67
C ASP A 78 -41.84 0.36 -13.21
N SER A 79 -42.38 1.45 -13.76
CA SER A 79 -42.61 1.62 -15.21
C SER A 79 -41.33 1.94 -16.00
N PHE A 80 -40.22 2.20 -15.31
CA PHE A 80 -38.96 2.62 -15.90
C PHE A 80 -37.78 1.84 -15.30
N SER A 81 -36.77 1.59 -16.13
CA SER A 81 -35.52 0.98 -15.68
C SER A 81 -34.75 1.90 -14.72
N ALA A 82 -33.89 1.31 -13.88
CA ALA A 82 -33.00 2.06 -12.99
C ALA A 82 -32.17 3.12 -13.74
N LYS A 83 -31.79 2.83 -15.00
CA LYS A 83 -31.04 3.78 -15.83
C LYS A 83 -31.88 4.99 -16.25
N GLN A 84 -33.13 4.76 -16.64
CA GLN A 84 -34.05 5.85 -16.98
C GLN A 84 -34.35 6.71 -15.75
N ILE A 85 -34.56 6.09 -14.58
CA ILE A 85 -34.72 6.84 -13.33
C ILE A 85 -33.47 7.66 -12.99
N GLU A 86 -32.27 7.11 -13.19
CA GLU A 86 -31.03 7.86 -13.03
C GLU A 86 -31.00 9.09 -13.95
N ASP A 87 -31.37 8.93 -15.22
CA ASP A 87 -31.41 10.01 -16.20
C ASP A 87 -32.46 11.08 -15.84
N PHE A 88 -33.62 10.68 -15.29
CA PHE A 88 -34.65 11.60 -14.82
C PHE A 88 -34.21 12.37 -13.57
N VAL A 89 -33.75 11.66 -12.54
CA VAL A 89 -33.55 12.19 -11.18
C VAL A 89 -32.21 12.90 -11.03
N TYR A 90 -31.15 12.43 -11.70
CA TYR A 90 -29.81 12.99 -11.54
C TYR A 90 -29.33 13.79 -12.76
N LYS A 91 -29.82 13.49 -13.96
CA LYS A 91 -29.39 14.20 -15.20
C LYS A 91 -30.45 15.11 -15.79
N ARG A 92 -31.69 15.04 -15.30
CA ARG A 92 -32.87 15.79 -15.77
C ARG A 92 -33.11 15.64 -17.28
N LYS A 93 -32.83 14.47 -17.83
CA LYS A 93 -33.07 14.12 -19.23
C LYS A 93 -34.41 13.41 -19.38
N ASN A 94 -35.04 13.49 -20.56
CA ASN A 94 -36.24 12.73 -20.92
C ASN A 94 -37.42 12.86 -19.94
N LEU A 95 -37.56 14.02 -19.30
CA LEU A 95 -38.62 14.28 -18.31
C LEU A 95 -40.03 14.31 -18.95
N ASP A 96 -40.10 14.43 -20.27
CA ASP A 96 -41.33 14.32 -21.06
C ASP A 96 -42.02 12.95 -20.90
N LEU A 97 -41.25 11.89 -20.64
CA LEU A 97 -41.75 10.52 -20.43
C LEU A 97 -42.51 10.31 -19.11
N ILE A 98 -42.29 11.19 -18.13
CA ILE A 98 -43.05 11.16 -16.87
C ILE A 98 -44.42 11.79 -17.18
N ASN A 99 -45.55 11.20 -16.83
CA ASN A 99 -46.86 11.84 -17.09
C ASN A 99 -47.34 12.70 -15.91
N ASP A 100 -46.86 12.41 -14.71
CA ASP A 100 -47.24 13.12 -13.49
C ASP A 100 -46.61 14.52 -13.44
N LYS A 101 -47.47 15.55 -13.43
CA LYS A 101 -47.06 16.94 -13.40
C LYS A 101 -46.39 17.33 -12.06
N GLU A 102 -46.87 16.82 -10.93
CA GLU A 102 -46.27 17.14 -9.61
C GLU A 102 -44.84 16.58 -9.52
N ILE A 103 -44.59 15.41 -10.10
CA ILE A 103 -43.24 14.82 -10.19
C ILE A 103 -42.34 15.64 -11.11
N LYS A 104 -42.82 16.06 -12.29
CA LYS A 104 -42.02 16.95 -13.18
C LYS A 104 -41.65 18.24 -12.48
N ASP A 105 -42.63 18.91 -11.88
CA ASP A 105 -42.43 20.15 -11.13
C ASP A 105 -41.38 19.95 -10.03
N TYR A 106 -41.44 18.83 -9.30
CA TYR A 106 -40.45 18.48 -8.30
C TYR A 106 -39.05 18.32 -8.89
N LEU A 107 -38.88 17.55 -9.97
CA LEU A 107 -37.56 17.30 -10.57
C LEU A 107 -36.92 18.57 -11.14
N ILE A 108 -37.73 19.47 -11.69
CA ILE A 108 -37.31 20.81 -12.12
C ILE A 108 -36.85 21.62 -10.90
N PHE A 109 -37.67 21.66 -9.84
CA PHE A 109 -37.33 22.38 -8.60
C PHE A 109 -36.04 21.86 -7.95
N VAL A 110 -35.78 20.54 -7.97
CA VAL A 110 -34.51 19.99 -7.47
C VAL A 110 -33.32 20.60 -8.20
N SER A 111 -33.41 20.81 -9.52
CA SER A 111 -32.33 21.41 -10.32
C SER A 111 -32.12 22.90 -10.04
N GLU A 112 -33.18 23.62 -9.68
CA GLU A 112 -33.05 25.02 -9.26
C GLU A 112 -32.34 25.12 -7.90
N GLN A 113 -32.75 24.32 -6.92
CA GLN A 113 -32.20 24.40 -5.57
C GLN A 113 -30.77 23.84 -5.46
N GLU A 114 -30.39 22.80 -6.23
CA GLU A 114 -29.11 22.09 -6.03
C GLU A 114 -27.89 22.99 -6.24
N LYS A 115 -28.05 24.05 -7.03
CA LYS A 115 -27.03 25.07 -7.31
C LYS A 115 -26.72 25.94 -6.08
N HIS A 116 -27.61 26.01 -5.10
CA HIS A 116 -27.41 26.78 -3.87
C HIS A 116 -26.68 26.01 -2.77
N VAL A 117 -26.56 24.69 -2.90
CA VAL A 117 -26.18 23.76 -1.82
C VAL A 117 -25.10 22.75 -2.25
N SER A 118 -24.39 23.07 -3.33
CA SER A 118 -23.27 22.30 -3.89
C SER A 118 -22.06 23.23 -4.00
N ASP A 119 -20.95 22.93 -3.32
CA ASP A 119 -19.73 23.73 -3.39
C ASP A 119 -18.82 23.29 -4.56
N GLY A 120 -18.20 24.26 -5.25
CA GLY A 120 -17.10 24.00 -6.20
C GLY A 120 -17.47 23.45 -7.58
N TYR A 121 -18.76 23.23 -7.89
CA TYR A 121 -19.19 22.64 -9.17
C TYR A 121 -19.57 23.65 -10.26
N TYR A 122 -19.99 24.87 -9.88
CA TYR A 122 -20.51 25.89 -10.80
C TYR A 122 -19.57 27.09 -10.91
N SER A 123 -19.53 27.70 -12.11
CA SER A 123 -18.75 28.92 -12.34
C SER A 123 -19.31 30.11 -11.57
N ASN A 124 -18.46 31.09 -11.26
CA ASN A 124 -18.88 32.32 -10.55
C ASN A 124 -20.00 33.09 -11.27
N ASP A 125 -20.11 32.98 -12.60
CA ASP A 125 -21.16 33.65 -13.37
C ASP A 125 -22.49 32.89 -13.36
N GLU A 126 -22.46 31.55 -13.25
CA GLU A 126 -23.67 30.76 -12.99
C GLU A 126 -24.23 31.04 -11.60
N LEU A 127 -23.37 31.24 -10.60
CA LEU A 127 -23.77 31.55 -9.22
C LEU A 127 -24.44 32.93 -9.09
N LYS A 128 -24.08 33.92 -9.93
CA LYS A 128 -24.67 35.28 -9.89
C LYS A 128 -26.11 35.35 -10.42
N ASN A 129 -26.48 34.44 -11.31
CA ASN A 129 -27.79 34.42 -11.97
C ASN A 129 -28.79 33.46 -11.32
N LEU A 130 -28.48 32.97 -10.11
CA LEU A 130 -29.36 32.06 -9.39
C LEU A 130 -30.59 32.81 -8.85
N LYS A 131 -31.73 32.10 -8.86
CA LYS A 131 -32.96 32.54 -8.20
C LYS A 131 -32.70 32.75 -6.71
N ASP A 132 -33.33 33.75 -6.10
CA ASP A 132 -33.14 34.01 -4.67
C ASP A 132 -33.53 32.77 -3.85
N PHE A 133 -32.62 32.31 -2.98
CA PHE A 133 -32.86 31.15 -2.14
C PHE A 133 -34.06 31.35 -1.20
N ASN A 134 -34.39 32.59 -0.81
CA ASN A 134 -35.58 32.88 -0.01
C ASN A 134 -36.86 32.60 -0.78
N LEU A 135 -36.87 32.87 -2.09
CA LEU A 135 -38.00 32.53 -2.97
C LEU A 135 -38.10 31.02 -3.14
N LEU A 136 -36.97 30.33 -3.31
CA LEU A 136 -36.95 28.86 -3.40
C LEU A 136 -37.43 28.19 -2.11
N ILE A 137 -37.05 28.70 -0.93
CA ILE A 137 -37.56 28.19 0.36
C ILE A 137 -39.08 28.40 0.44
N LYS A 138 -39.59 29.60 0.10
CA LYS A 138 -41.04 29.89 0.10
C LYS A 138 -41.79 28.99 -0.88
N GLU A 139 -41.23 28.73 -2.05
CA GLU A 139 -41.81 27.84 -3.04
C GLU A 139 -41.86 26.40 -2.56
N ALA A 140 -40.77 25.87 -2.01
CA ALA A 140 -40.75 24.53 -1.43
C ALA A 140 -41.78 24.39 -0.31
N VAL A 141 -41.86 25.37 0.60
CA VAL A 141 -42.86 25.43 1.68
C VAL A 141 -44.28 25.43 1.11
N SER A 142 -44.56 26.26 0.11
CA SER A 142 -45.87 26.26 -0.57
C SER A 142 -46.17 24.90 -1.20
N LYS A 143 -45.19 24.26 -1.84
CA LYS A 143 -45.36 22.94 -2.46
C LYS A 143 -45.69 21.86 -1.45
N ILE A 144 -45.12 21.88 -0.23
CA ILE A 144 -45.49 20.96 0.85
C ILE A 144 -47.00 21.02 1.14
N ASP A 145 -47.57 22.23 1.15
CA ASP A 145 -48.97 22.44 1.49
C ASP A 145 -49.92 22.10 0.30
N THR A 146 -49.44 22.25 -0.95
CA THR A 146 -50.30 22.14 -2.15
C THR A 146 -50.22 20.81 -2.91
N VAL A 147 -49.09 20.08 -2.87
CA VAL A 147 -48.99 18.81 -3.60
C VAL A 147 -49.82 17.73 -2.94
N ASN A 148 -50.39 16.82 -3.73
CA ASN A 148 -51.25 15.77 -3.18
C ASN A 148 -50.43 14.59 -2.64
N SER A 149 -49.34 14.25 -3.32
CA SER A 149 -48.52 13.08 -2.98
C SER A 149 -47.79 13.24 -1.63
N PRO A 150 -48.04 12.37 -0.61
CA PRO A 150 -47.28 12.37 0.64
C PRO A 150 -45.77 12.17 0.44
N TYR A 151 -45.40 11.38 -0.57
CA TYR A 151 -44.00 11.15 -0.97
C TYR A 151 -43.34 12.47 -1.41
N LEU A 152 -44.03 13.28 -2.22
CA LEU A 152 -43.51 14.58 -2.65
C LEU A 152 -43.51 15.59 -1.52
N LYS A 153 -44.50 15.60 -0.62
CA LYS A 153 -44.51 16.49 0.57
C LYS A 153 -43.25 16.30 1.41
N LEU A 154 -42.90 15.06 1.72
CA LEU A 154 -41.71 14.75 2.52
C LEU A 154 -40.41 15.18 1.81
N ARG A 155 -40.34 15.02 0.49
CA ARG A 155 -39.18 15.43 -0.31
C ARG A 155 -39.07 16.95 -0.44
N TYR A 156 -40.17 17.68 -0.63
CA TYR A 156 -40.16 19.14 -0.57
C TYR A 156 -39.78 19.65 0.83
N PHE A 157 -40.22 18.97 1.90
CA PHE A 157 -39.75 19.26 3.25
C PHE A 157 -38.23 19.11 3.38
N TYR A 158 -37.66 18.01 2.87
CA TYR A 158 -36.21 17.84 2.81
C TYR A 158 -35.52 18.98 2.03
N LEU A 159 -36.01 19.35 0.84
CA LEU A 159 -35.39 20.41 0.04
C LEU A 159 -35.47 21.79 0.72
N ALA A 160 -36.62 22.13 1.31
CA ALA A 160 -36.80 23.35 2.08
C ALA A 160 -35.84 23.41 3.27
N LEU A 161 -35.74 22.31 4.02
CA LEU A 161 -34.85 22.19 5.18
C LEU A 161 -33.37 22.24 4.79
N ARG A 162 -32.99 21.60 3.68
CA ARG A 162 -31.63 21.63 3.15
C ARG A 162 -31.23 23.06 2.79
N LEU A 163 -32.05 23.78 2.03
CA LEU A 163 -31.80 25.18 1.68
C LEU A 163 -31.67 26.05 2.94
N ALA A 164 -32.63 25.94 3.86
CA ALA A 164 -32.63 26.68 5.12
C ALA A 164 -31.36 26.39 5.95
N HIS A 165 -30.94 25.14 6.03
CA HIS A 165 -29.76 24.70 6.77
C HIS A 165 -28.45 25.26 6.20
N PHE A 166 -28.26 25.21 4.88
CA PHE A 166 -27.03 25.69 4.23
C PHE A 166 -26.98 27.21 4.08
N LYS A 167 -28.14 27.90 4.08
CA LYS A 167 -28.23 29.36 4.01
C LYS A 167 -28.52 30.04 5.35
N ASN A 168 -28.51 29.28 6.45
CA ASN A 168 -28.77 29.75 7.82
C ASN A 168 -30.09 30.55 7.93
N GLN A 169 -31.17 30.04 7.35
CA GLN A 169 -32.51 30.66 7.35
C GLN A 169 -33.48 29.88 8.23
N GLU A 170 -33.42 30.07 9.56
CA GLU A 170 -34.36 29.50 10.54
C GLU A 170 -34.75 28.01 10.32
N PRO A 171 -33.79 27.08 10.07
CA PRO A 171 -34.10 25.68 9.76
C PRO A 171 -34.85 24.93 10.87
N LEU A 172 -34.67 25.33 12.14
CA LEU A 172 -35.36 24.70 13.27
C LEU A 172 -36.86 25.03 13.28
N ALA A 173 -37.25 26.27 12.98
CA ALA A 173 -38.65 26.67 12.89
C ALA A 173 -39.36 25.91 11.76
N LEU A 174 -38.67 25.72 10.63
CA LEU A 174 -39.18 24.94 9.51
C LEU A 174 -39.35 23.46 9.89
N TYR A 175 -38.37 22.87 10.57
CA TYR A 175 -38.47 21.49 11.04
C TYR A 175 -39.66 21.31 11.99
N GLU A 176 -39.81 22.16 13.00
CA GLU A 176 -40.92 22.09 13.96
C GLU A 176 -42.29 22.18 13.29
N LYS A 177 -42.44 23.02 12.26
CA LYS A 177 -43.67 23.15 11.49
C LYS A 177 -44.05 21.88 10.73
N TYR A 178 -43.07 21.17 10.16
CA TYR A 178 -43.30 20.08 9.21
C TYR A 178 -42.90 18.67 9.70
N LYS A 179 -42.38 18.54 10.93
CA LYS A 179 -41.95 17.24 11.49
C LYS A 179 -43.05 16.18 11.55
N TYR A 180 -44.33 16.57 11.55
CA TYR A 180 -45.46 15.65 11.48
C TYR A 180 -45.45 14.77 10.20
N LEU A 181 -44.76 15.21 9.14
CA LEU A 181 -44.55 14.41 7.92
C LEU A 181 -43.61 13.23 8.13
N LEU A 182 -42.89 13.18 9.26
CA LEU A 182 -42.00 12.07 9.61
C LEU A 182 -42.75 10.90 10.26
N ASP A 183 -43.96 11.14 10.79
CA ASP A 183 -44.77 10.17 11.56
C ASP A 183 -45.43 9.07 10.70
N THR A 184 -44.96 8.89 9.46
CA THR A 184 -45.45 7.83 8.57
C THR A 184 -44.79 6.49 8.88
N LYS A 185 -45.47 5.38 8.57
CA LYS A 185 -44.89 4.03 8.68
C LYS A 185 -43.94 3.69 7.53
N ASP A 186 -43.87 4.54 6.50
CA ASP A 186 -43.04 4.29 5.32
C ASP A 186 -41.56 4.46 5.66
N ASN A 187 -40.78 3.42 5.36
CA ASN A 187 -39.33 3.47 5.46
C ASN A 187 -38.77 4.15 4.21
N THR A 188 -38.14 5.32 4.39
CA THR A 188 -37.51 6.07 3.30
C THR A 188 -36.21 6.71 3.76
N ILE A 189 -35.21 6.71 2.88
CA ILE A 189 -33.90 7.35 3.10
C ILE A 189 -34.03 8.87 3.28
N VAL A 190 -35.12 9.49 2.84
CA VAL A 190 -35.37 10.93 2.99
C VAL A 190 -35.50 11.32 4.47
N LYS A 191 -36.04 10.43 5.31
CA LYS A 191 -36.11 10.64 6.76
C LYS A 191 -34.72 10.74 7.37
N ASP A 192 -33.78 9.93 6.89
CA ASP A 192 -32.39 9.94 7.34
C ASP A 192 -31.69 11.25 6.93
N TRP A 193 -31.93 11.73 5.72
CA TRP A 193 -31.42 13.03 5.26
C TRP A 193 -31.95 14.19 6.10
N ILE A 194 -33.26 14.20 6.38
CA ILE A 194 -33.90 15.21 7.24
C ILE A 194 -33.33 15.15 8.66
N GLN A 195 -33.14 13.95 9.22
CA GLN A 195 -32.56 13.74 10.55
C GLN A 195 -31.15 14.35 10.65
N GLY A 196 -30.29 14.12 9.65
CA GLY A 196 -28.94 14.71 9.62
C GLY A 196 -28.96 16.24 9.54
N LEU A 197 -29.86 16.82 8.72
CA LEU A 197 -30.00 18.27 8.61
C LEU A 197 -30.54 18.92 9.89
N TYR A 198 -31.50 18.27 10.55
CA TYR A 198 -32.07 18.72 11.81
C TYR A 198 -31.01 18.69 12.92
N ALA A 199 -30.30 17.57 13.06
CA ALA A 199 -29.20 17.43 14.01
C ALA A 199 -28.12 18.51 13.78
N GLY A 200 -27.72 18.75 12.54
CA GLY A 200 -26.77 19.81 12.20
C GLY A 200 -27.32 21.23 12.46
N ALA A 201 -28.62 21.46 12.27
CA ALA A 201 -29.26 22.74 12.57
C ALA A 201 -29.25 23.04 14.08
N LEU A 202 -29.48 22.03 14.94
CA LEU A 202 -29.36 22.16 16.39
C LEU A 202 -27.94 22.54 16.81
N VAL A 203 -26.92 21.88 16.24
CA VAL A 203 -25.51 22.22 16.51
C VAL A 203 -25.20 23.66 16.10
N LYS A 204 -25.61 24.10 14.91
CA LYS A 204 -25.43 25.49 14.44
C LYS A 204 -26.15 26.53 15.32
N ASN A 205 -27.24 26.13 15.99
CA ASN A 205 -27.99 26.97 16.92
C ASN A 205 -27.49 26.89 18.37
N ALA A 206 -26.26 26.42 18.60
CA ALA A 206 -25.65 26.23 19.92
C ALA A 206 -26.39 25.23 20.84
N GLN A 207 -27.34 24.45 20.32
CA GLN A 207 -27.96 23.31 21.01
C GLN A 207 -27.13 22.04 20.80
N THR A 208 -25.82 22.14 21.07
CA THR A 208 -24.81 21.16 20.65
C THR A 208 -25.11 19.74 21.14
N VAL A 209 -25.41 19.57 22.43
CA VAL A 209 -25.65 18.23 23.01
C VAL A 209 -26.91 17.58 22.42
N LYS A 210 -27.99 18.36 22.25
CA LYS A 210 -29.20 17.90 21.56
C LYS A 210 -28.91 17.53 20.11
N GLY A 211 -28.14 18.34 19.40
CA GLY A 211 -27.74 18.05 18.02
C GLY A 211 -26.95 16.74 17.91
N VAL A 212 -25.99 16.50 18.79
CA VAL A 212 -25.25 15.23 18.83
C VAL A 212 -26.17 14.06 19.19
N TYR A 213 -27.07 14.21 20.16
CA TYR A 213 -28.09 13.20 20.46
C TYR A 213 -28.90 12.83 19.22
N GLU A 214 -29.36 13.81 18.43
CA GLU A 214 -30.08 13.55 17.19
C GLU A 214 -29.21 12.86 16.12
N PHE A 215 -27.91 13.15 16.04
CA PHE A 215 -26.99 12.41 15.17
C PHE A 215 -26.84 10.94 15.59
N THR A 216 -26.85 10.63 16.89
CA THR A 216 -26.71 9.24 17.39
C THR A 216 -27.85 8.32 16.95
N LYS A 217 -29.02 8.87 16.61
CA LYS A 217 -30.17 8.12 16.07
C LYS A 217 -29.94 7.61 14.64
N LEU A 218 -28.89 8.06 13.97
CA LEU A 218 -28.46 7.55 12.68
C LEU A 218 -27.53 6.33 12.81
N PHE A 219 -27.03 6.01 14.01
CA PHE A 219 -26.06 4.95 14.23
C PHE A 219 -26.67 3.54 14.17
N ASP A 220 -27.06 3.13 12.96
CA ASP A 220 -27.63 1.82 12.64
C ASP A 220 -27.31 1.49 11.18
N GLU A 221 -27.02 0.23 10.86
CA GLU A 221 -26.61 -0.19 9.52
C GLU A 221 -27.68 0.07 8.44
N ASN A 222 -28.96 0.14 8.83
CA ASN A 222 -30.07 0.36 7.91
C ASN A 222 -30.25 1.85 7.56
N ARG A 223 -29.52 2.75 8.22
CA ARG A 223 -29.63 4.20 8.02
C ARG A 223 -28.62 4.65 6.97
N ILE A 224 -29.07 5.35 5.94
CA ILE A 224 -28.20 5.61 4.79
C ILE A 224 -26.96 6.44 5.14
N ASN A 225 -27.08 7.36 6.10
CA ASN A 225 -26.05 8.31 6.52
C ASN A 225 -25.55 8.03 7.95
N TRP A 226 -25.45 6.75 8.34
CA TRP A 226 -24.99 6.31 9.66
C TRP A 226 -23.65 6.92 10.10
N HIS A 227 -22.76 7.20 9.13
CA HIS A 227 -21.44 7.77 9.36
C HIS A 227 -21.49 9.14 10.05
N LEU A 228 -22.57 9.90 9.85
CA LEU A 228 -22.75 11.21 10.49
C LEU A 228 -22.81 11.12 12.01
N SER A 229 -23.24 9.98 12.58
CA SER A 229 -23.29 9.79 14.03
C SER A 229 -21.92 9.98 14.68
N TYR A 230 -20.91 9.25 14.18
CA TYR A 230 -19.55 9.32 14.71
C TYR A 230 -18.86 10.63 14.31
N TYR A 231 -18.95 11.03 13.03
CA TYR A 231 -18.24 12.21 12.55
C TYR A 231 -18.74 13.51 13.15
N ASN A 232 -19.96 13.57 13.71
CA ASN A 232 -20.42 14.74 14.47
C ASN A 232 -20.28 14.57 15.99
N PHE A 233 -19.81 13.41 16.48
CA PHE A 233 -19.65 13.16 17.90
C PHE A 233 -18.54 14.00 18.53
N HIS A 234 -17.57 14.48 17.73
CA HIS A 234 -16.48 15.37 18.17
C HIS A 234 -16.96 16.70 18.78
N HIS A 235 -18.25 17.03 18.62
CA HIS A 235 -18.85 18.21 19.22
C HIS A 235 -19.02 18.09 20.76
N ILE A 236 -19.00 16.86 21.30
CA ILE A 236 -18.91 16.61 22.74
C ILE A 236 -17.45 16.67 23.17
N LYS A 237 -17.09 17.67 23.99
CA LYS A 237 -15.69 17.96 24.34
C LYS A 237 -15.41 17.95 25.84
N THR A 238 -16.45 17.92 26.67
CA THR A 238 -16.36 18.09 28.13
C THR A 238 -17.17 17.04 28.86
N ASN A 239 -16.82 16.78 30.12
CA ASN A 239 -17.57 15.86 30.98
C ASN A 239 -19.00 16.36 31.24
N GLU A 240 -19.20 17.67 31.31
CA GLU A 240 -20.52 18.28 31.47
C GLU A 240 -21.42 17.96 30.27
N GLN A 241 -20.92 18.16 29.05
CA GLN A 241 -21.65 17.82 27.82
C GLN A 241 -21.90 16.32 27.69
N TRP A 242 -20.92 15.49 28.08
CA TRP A 242 -21.07 14.04 28.12
C TRP A 242 -22.19 13.60 29.07
N ASN A 243 -22.20 14.15 30.28
CA ASN A 243 -23.22 13.87 31.28
C ASN A 243 -24.60 14.39 30.85
N GLU A 244 -24.67 15.51 30.14
CA GLU A 244 -25.91 16.00 29.54
C GLU A 244 -26.41 15.05 28.45
N LEU A 245 -25.53 14.56 27.57
CA LEU A 245 -25.88 13.59 26.53
C LEU A 245 -26.44 12.30 27.14
N LEU A 246 -25.78 11.75 28.17
CA LEU A 246 -26.25 10.55 28.87
C LEU A 246 -27.63 10.71 29.51
N LYS A 247 -28.01 11.92 29.94
CA LYS A 247 -29.34 12.22 30.49
C LYS A 247 -30.43 12.25 29.41
N LEU A 248 -30.08 12.47 28.15
CA LEU A 248 -31.02 12.44 27.03
C LEU A 248 -31.38 11.02 26.58
N ALA A 249 -30.57 10.02 26.94
CA ALA A 249 -30.84 8.63 26.60
C ALA A 249 -32.16 8.13 27.22
N GLN A 250 -33.02 7.55 26.38
CA GLN A 250 -34.36 7.09 26.78
C GLN A 250 -34.34 5.73 27.49
N ASN A 251 -33.28 4.95 27.30
CA ASN A 251 -33.13 3.60 27.86
C ASN A 251 -31.65 3.20 27.94
N ASN A 252 -31.38 2.02 28.51
CA ASN A 252 -30.01 1.51 28.66
C ASN A 252 -29.35 1.18 27.32
N GLU A 253 -30.12 0.82 26.28
CA GLU A 253 -29.59 0.60 24.92
C GLU A 253 -28.98 1.90 24.37
N GLU A 254 -29.68 3.03 24.47
CA GLU A 254 -29.14 4.31 24.00
C GLU A 254 -27.93 4.75 24.81
N LYS A 255 -27.95 4.56 26.14
CA LYS A 255 -26.79 4.87 26.98
C LYS A 255 -25.56 4.08 26.55
N THR A 256 -25.69 2.76 26.41
CA THR A 256 -24.58 1.90 25.99
C THR A 256 -24.11 2.20 24.57
N LYS A 257 -25.02 2.59 23.66
CA LYS A 257 -24.69 3.09 22.32
C LYS A 257 -23.79 4.32 22.36
N PHE A 258 -24.01 5.26 23.28
CA PHE A 258 -23.18 6.47 23.36
C PHE A 258 -21.75 6.14 23.79
N TYR A 259 -21.57 5.23 24.74
CA TYR A 259 -20.24 4.72 25.12
C TYR A 259 -19.57 4.03 23.93
N ALA A 260 -20.30 3.20 23.17
CA ALA A 260 -19.76 2.55 21.97
C ALA A 260 -19.34 3.56 20.87
N ILE A 261 -20.13 4.61 20.61
CA ILE A 261 -19.75 5.65 19.64
C ILE A 261 -18.51 6.42 20.14
N ARG A 262 -18.42 6.69 21.45
CA ARG A 262 -17.23 7.32 22.05
C ARG A 262 -15.98 6.44 21.92
N ALA A 263 -16.14 5.12 22.06
CA ALA A 263 -15.07 4.13 21.92
C ALA A 263 -14.44 4.09 20.51
N LEU A 264 -15.14 4.57 19.48
CA LEU A 264 -14.59 4.68 18.12
C LEU A 264 -13.53 5.78 17.98
N ASN A 265 -13.38 6.65 18.99
CA ASN A 265 -12.30 7.63 19.00
C ASN A 265 -10.99 6.95 19.43
N GLU A 266 -9.95 7.07 18.62
CA GLU A 266 -8.59 6.59 18.92
C GLU A 266 -8.05 7.00 20.32
N ASN A 267 -8.50 8.16 20.82
CA ASN A 267 -8.06 8.69 22.12
C ASN A 267 -8.93 8.20 23.29
N SER A 268 -9.91 7.35 23.02
CA SER A 268 -10.79 6.80 24.04
C SER A 268 -10.11 5.69 24.82
N ASN A 269 -10.51 5.53 26.08
CA ASN A 269 -10.10 4.39 26.89
C ASN A 269 -11.10 3.25 26.66
N VAL A 270 -10.90 2.46 25.61
CA VAL A 270 -11.84 1.40 25.19
C VAL A 270 -12.17 0.42 26.33
N MET A 271 -11.19 0.10 27.18
CA MET A 271 -11.40 -0.72 28.38
C MET A 271 -12.44 -0.11 29.34
N GLU A 272 -12.35 1.20 29.59
CA GLU A 272 -13.31 1.92 30.42
C GLU A 272 -14.69 1.98 29.76
N GLU A 273 -14.77 2.14 28.44
CA GLU A 273 -16.03 2.10 27.71
C GLU A 273 -16.71 0.72 27.83
N LEU A 274 -15.94 -0.38 27.70
CA LEU A 274 -16.45 -1.74 27.91
C LEU A 274 -16.98 -1.95 29.33
N GLN A 275 -16.27 -1.45 30.35
CA GLN A 275 -16.69 -1.48 31.75
C GLN A 275 -18.01 -0.75 31.96
N ASN A 276 -18.10 0.49 31.46
CA ASN A 276 -19.31 1.30 31.56
C ASN A 276 -20.50 0.62 30.88
N ILE A 277 -20.30 0.07 29.67
CA ILE A 277 -21.35 -0.63 28.95
C ILE A 277 -21.84 -1.84 29.74
N TYR A 278 -20.92 -2.69 30.22
CA TYR A 278 -21.26 -3.90 30.96
C TYR A 278 -21.98 -3.59 32.29
N THR A 279 -21.58 -2.52 33.00
CA THR A 279 -22.26 -2.06 34.22
C THR A 279 -23.70 -1.63 33.96
N ILE A 280 -23.98 -1.00 32.81
CA ILE A 280 -25.33 -0.52 32.46
C ILE A 280 -26.21 -1.66 31.96
N ASP A 281 -25.67 -2.50 31.09
CA ASP A 281 -26.35 -3.66 30.53
C ASP A 281 -25.32 -4.73 30.14
N LYS A 282 -25.24 -5.78 30.97
CA LYS A 282 -24.31 -6.90 30.77
C LYS A 282 -24.47 -7.56 29.39
N ASN A 283 -25.68 -7.61 28.84
CA ASN A 283 -26.00 -8.28 27.58
C ASN A 283 -26.11 -7.30 26.41
N SER A 284 -25.63 -6.05 26.57
CA SER A 284 -25.70 -5.05 25.52
C SER A 284 -24.95 -5.51 24.27
N LYS A 285 -25.62 -5.41 23.11
CA LYS A 285 -24.98 -5.59 21.78
C LYS A 285 -23.83 -4.61 21.54
N TRP A 286 -23.85 -3.46 22.23
CA TRP A 286 -22.82 -2.43 22.12
C TRP A 286 -21.53 -2.81 22.86
N PHE A 287 -21.62 -3.74 23.82
CA PHE A 287 -20.43 -4.37 24.40
C PHE A 287 -19.71 -5.19 23.32
N ASP A 288 -20.47 -5.98 22.57
CA ASP A 288 -19.92 -6.86 21.54
C ASP A 288 -19.39 -6.05 20.36
N PHE A 289 -20.09 -4.99 19.95
CA PHE A 289 -19.56 -4.03 18.98
C PHE A 289 -18.20 -3.47 19.41
N THR A 290 -18.11 -2.96 20.63
CA THR A 290 -16.91 -2.29 21.14
C THR A 290 -15.75 -3.29 21.28
N LEU A 291 -16.03 -4.49 21.80
CA LEU A 291 -15.03 -5.54 21.93
C LEU A 291 -14.55 -6.04 20.57
N TYR A 292 -15.44 -6.16 19.58
CA TYR A 292 -15.08 -6.56 18.23
C TYR A 292 -14.17 -5.50 17.57
N ARG A 293 -14.49 -4.21 17.72
CA ARG A 293 -13.64 -3.10 17.24
C ARG A 293 -12.24 -3.16 17.86
N GLU A 294 -12.16 -3.45 19.16
CA GLU A 294 -10.87 -3.60 19.84
C GLU A 294 -10.12 -4.84 19.34
N LEU A 295 -10.79 -5.99 19.23
CA LEU A 295 -10.18 -7.21 18.69
C LEU A 295 -9.66 -6.98 17.26
N LEU A 296 -10.45 -6.30 16.41
CA LEU A 296 -10.03 -5.91 15.07
C LEU A 296 -8.80 -5.02 15.13
N ASN A 297 -8.77 -4.01 16.00
CA ASN A 297 -7.62 -3.13 16.19
C ASN A 297 -6.35 -3.92 16.55
N THR A 298 -6.47 -4.93 17.41
CA THR A 298 -5.35 -5.77 17.84
C THR A 298 -4.81 -6.74 16.77
N GLN A 299 -5.49 -6.91 15.63
CA GLN A 299 -4.99 -7.74 14.52
C GLN A 299 -3.67 -7.20 13.92
N HIS A 300 -3.29 -5.95 14.22
CA HIS A 300 -1.95 -5.41 13.97
C HIS A 300 -0.81 -6.29 14.55
N PHE A 301 -1.11 -7.16 15.52
CA PHE A 301 -0.17 -8.19 15.99
C PHE A 301 0.42 -9.04 14.85
N PHE A 302 -0.34 -9.24 13.77
CA PHE A 302 0.07 -10.09 12.65
C PHE A 302 0.88 -9.36 11.58
N ASP A 303 0.98 -8.03 11.65
CA ASP A 303 1.73 -7.24 10.67
C ASP A 303 3.22 -7.64 10.66
N GLN A 304 3.79 -7.70 9.46
CA GLN A 304 5.23 -7.90 9.26
C GLN A 304 6.01 -6.59 9.34
N ASN A 305 5.34 -5.44 9.21
CA ASN A 305 5.98 -4.15 9.30
C ASN A 305 6.09 -3.68 10.77
N ASN A 306 7.32 -3.55 11.25
CA ASN A 306 7.65 -3.15 12.62
C ASN A 306 8.07 -1.67 12.73
N GLU A 307 7.81 -0.85 11.71
CA GLU A 307 8.15 0.58 11.74
C GLU A 307 7.45 1.34 12.88
N ILE A 308 6.30 0.84 13.35
CA ILE A 308 5.58 1.39 14.50
C ILE A 308 5.42 0.32 15.56
N GLU A 309 5.97 0.61 16.73
CA GLU A 309 5.72 -0.18 17.93
C GLU A 309 4.31 0.12 18.45
N ARG A 310 3.42 -0.87 18.36
CA ARG A 310 2.05 -0.79 18.92
C ARG A 310 1.99 -1.58 20.21
N ASN A 311 1.77 -0.89 21.32
CA ASN A 311 1.68 -1.51 22.63
C ASN A 311 0.22 -1.66 23.05
N PHE A 312 -0.29 -2.89 23.05
CA PHE A 312 -1.62 -3.22 23.52
C PHE A 312 -1.54 -3.86 24.91
N PRO A 313 -2.38 -3.43 25.88
CA PRO A 313 -2.36 -3.98 27.23
C PRO A 313 -3.14 -5.32 27.30
N PHE A 314 -2.75 -6.32 26.51
CA PHE A 314 -3.47 -7.60 26.38
C PHE A 314 -3.75 -8.26 27.72
N LYS A 315 -2.77 -8.28 28.64
CA LYS A 315 -2.97 -8.81 30.00
C LYS A 315 -4.13 -8.14 30.74
N LYS A 316 -4.28 -6.81 30.65
CA LYS A 316 -5.42 -6.10 31.27
C LYS A 316 -6.74 -6.53 30.64
N TYR A 317 -6.77 -6.72 29.31
CA TYR A 317 -7.93 -7.24 28.62
C TYR A 317 -8.28 -8.67 29.04
N ILE A 318 -7.29 -9.56 29.14
CA ILE A 318 -7.50 -10.94 29.60
C ILE A 318 -8.08 -10.94 31.03
N ASP A 319 -7.46 -10.19 31.95
CA ASP A 319 -7.90 -10.12 33.34
C ASP A 319 -9.33 -9.60 33.45
N TYR A 320 -9.68 -8.55 32.69
CA TYR A 320 -11.04 -8.01 32.68
C TYR A 320 -12.05 -8.97 32.04
N LEU A 321 -11.77 -9.50 30.85
CA LEU A 321 -12.70 -10.37 30.12
C LEU A 321 -12.99 -11.69 30.88
N LYS A 322 -12.05 -12.17 31.70
CA LYS A 322 -12.30 -13.31 32.62
C LYS A 322 -13.36 -13.03 33.68
N THR A 323 -13.64 -11.76 34.00
CA THR A 323 -14.69 -11.37 34.96
C THR A 323 -16.08 -11.25 34.31
N ILE A 324 -16.15 -11.30 32.98
CA ILE A 324 -17.37 -11.08 32.22
C ILE A 324 -18.22 -12.35 32.18
N ASN A 325 -19.51 -12.19 32.45
CA ASN A 325 -20.49 -13.27 32.39
C ASN A 325 -21.75 -12.79 31.66
N LYS A 326 -21.76 -13.02 30.35
CA LYS A 326 -22.84 -12.70 29.42
C LYS A 326 -23.62 -13.95 29.04
N ASP A 327 -24.85 -13.76 28.58
CA ASP A 327 -25.65 -14.88 28.07
C ASP A 327 -25.03 -15.45 26.78
N ASP A 328 -24.50 -14.59 25.91
CA ASP A 328 -23.65 -14.97 24.78
C ASP A 328 -22.19 -14.60 25.07
N MET A 329 -21.36 -15.64 25.22
CA MET A 329 -19.92 -15.52 25.49
C MET A 329 -19.06 -15.66 24.23
N TYR A 330 -19.66 -15.80 23.03
CA TYR A 330 -18.95 -16.07 21.79
C TYR A 330 -17.77 -15.11 21.55
N LEU A 331 -18.05 -13.80 21.50
CA LEU A 331 -17.02 -12.81 21.21
C LEU A 331 -16.03 -12.62 22.37
N VAL A 332 -16.50 -12.74 23.62
CA VAL A 332 -15.63 -12.70 24.81
C VAL A 332 -14.60 -13.82 24.74
N ASN A 333 -15.05 -15.04 24.48
CA ASN A 333 -14.18 -16.21 24.39
C ASN A 333 -13.25 -16.12 23.16
N LEU A 334 -13.74 -15.67 22.02
CA LEU A 334 -12.90 -15.45 20.85
C LEU A 334 -11.78 -14.42 21.14
N SER A 335 -12.14 -13.30 21.78
CA SER A 335 -11.18 -12.25 22.16
C SER A 335 -10.18 -12.75 23.19
N LEU A 336 -10.64 -13.50 24.20
CA LEU A 336 -9.74 -14.16 25.17
C LEU A 336 -8.79 -15.13 24.48
N GLY A 337 -9.25 -15.87 23.47
CA GLY A 337 -8.42 -16.77 22.67
C GLY A 337 -7.29 -16.03 21.96
N TYR A 338 -7.61 -14.98 21.21
CA TYR A 338 -6.62 -14.15 20.53
C TYR A 338 -5.68 -13.42 21.50
N PHE A 339 -6.19 -12.82 22.59
CA PHE A 339 -5.32 -12.12 23.53
C PHE A 339 -4.36 -13.07 24.26
N ASN A 340 -4.78 -14.29 24.59
CA ASN A 340 -3.87 -15.30 25.11
C ASN A 340 -2.86 -15.78 24.05
N LEU A 341 -3.25 -15.88 22.78
CA LEU A 341 -2.32 -16.14 21.68
C LEU A 341 -1.23 -15.05 21.61
N TYR A 342 -1.62 -13.77 21.68
CA TYR A 342 -0.70 -12.63 21.59
C TYR A 342 0.30 -12.57 22.76
N GLU A 343 -0.14 -12.97 23.95
CA GLU A 343 0.72 -13.11 25.14
C GLU A 343 1.54 -14.41 25.15
N ASN A 344 1.48 -15.23 24.07
CA ASN A 344 2.10 -16.56 24.00
C ASN A 344 1.62 -17.55 25.07
N ASN A 345 0.44 -17.32 25.67
CA ASN A 345 -0.21 -18.22 26.62
C ASN A 345 -0.92 -19.38 25.89
N PHE A 346 -0.16 -20.16 25.11
CA PHE A 346 -0.72 -21.18 24.20
C PHE A 346 -1.56 -22.25 24.89
N ALA A 347 -1.27 -22.57 26.16
CA ALA A 347 -2.05 -23.54 26.93
C ALA A 347 -3.48 -23.03 27.20
N GLU A 348 -3.61 -21.78 27.64
CA GLU A 348 -4.91 -21.14 27.88
C GLU A 348 -5.66 -20.92 26.57
N ALA A 349 -4.98 -20.41 25.53
CA ALA A 349 -5.55 -20.25 24.20
C ALA A 349 -6.08 -21.58 23.64
N SER A 350 -5.36 -22.69 23.85
CA SER A 350 -5.81 -24.03 23.42
C SER A 350 -7.01 -24.55 24.22
N THR A 351 -7.15 -24.16 25.49
CA THR A 351 -8.33 -24.52 26.30
C THR A 351 -9.56 -23.79 25.79
N ILE A 352 -9.43 -22.49 25.53
CA ILE A 352 -10.49 -21.63 24.97
C ILE A 352 -10.88 -22.10 23.56
N GLU A 353 -9.90 -22.41 22.71
CA GLU A 353 -10.11 -22.94 21.36
C GLU A 353 -10.97 -24.21 21.36
N LYS A 354 -10.70 -25.16 22.26
CA LYS A 354 -11.53 -26.37 22.40
C LYS A 354 -12.96 -26.05 22.82
N ASP A 355 -13.16 -25.13 23.77
CA ASP A 355 -14.52 -24.72 24.18
C ASP A 355 -15.28 -24.05 23.03
N LEU A 356 -14.60 -23.15 22.29
CA LEU A 356 -15.15 -22.50 21.10
C LEU A 356 -15.53 -23.50 20.02
N LEU A 357 -14.65 -24.45 19.68
CA LEU A 357 -14.95 -25.48 18.67
C LEU A 357 -16.07 -26.42 19.11
N ASN A 358 -16.19 -26.73 20.41
CA ASN A 358 -17.26 -27.57 20.92
C ASN A 358 -18.63 -26.86 20.85
N LYS A 359 -18.69 -25.58 21.22
CA LYS A 359 -19.93 -24.79 21.23
C LYS A 359 -20.30 -24.27 19.84
N TYR A 360 -19.31 -23.88 19.07
CA TYR A 360 -19.43 -23.20 17.77
C TYR A 360 -18.49 -23.88 16.74
N PRO A 361 -18.79 -25.13 16.32
CA PRO A 361 -17.92 -25.86 15.39
C PRO A 361 -17.97 -25.34 13.94
N LYS A 362 -18.98 -24.55 13.58
CA LYS A 362 -19.25 -24.14 12.20
C LYS A 362 -18.70 -22.75 11.80
N PRO A 363 -18.73 -21.71 12.67
CA PRO A 363 -18.23 -20.38 12.29
C PRO A 363 -16.82 -20.43 11.75
N HIS A 364 -16.61 -19.76 10.61
CA HIS A 364 -15.33 -19.74 9.91
C HIS A 364 -14.27 -19.01 10.75
N GLU A 365 -14.65 -17.97 11.47
CA GLU A 365 -13.81 -17.22 12.40
C GLU A 365 -13.22 -18.09 13.54
N VAL A 366 -13.99 -19.05 14.06
CA VAL A 366 -13.52 -20.00 15.09
C VAL A 366 -12.53 -21.01 14.49
N GLN A 367 -12.85 -21.54 13.30
CA GLN A 367 -11.96 -22.44 12.58
C GLN A 367 -10.65 -21.75 12.18
N THR A 368 -10.74 -20.47 11.81
CA THR A 368 -9.59 -19.61 11.51
C THR A 368 -8.75 -19.38 12.75
N PHE A 369 -9.34 -19.01 13.90
CA PHE A 369 -8.60 -18.87 15.15
C PHE A 369 -7.86 -20.17 15.53
N SER A 370 -8.54 -21.32 15.44
CA SER A 370 -7.92 -22.64 15.68
C SER A 370 -6.73 -22.89 14.75
N TYR A 371 -6.87 -22.54 13.47
CA TYR A 371 -5.79 -22.69 12.49
C TYR A 371 -4.61 -21.76 12.76
N ILE A 372 -4.85 -20.48 13.09
CA ILE A 372 -3.80 -19.53 13.45
C ILE A 372 -3.06 -19.97 14.71
N LEU A 373 -3.79 -20.43 15.74
CA LEU A 373 -3.19 -21.00 16.95
C LEU A 373 -2.34 -22.24 16.64
N TYR A 374 -2.80 -23.11 15.74
CA TYR A 374 -2.01 -24.25 15.26
C TYR A 374 -0.72 -23.78 14.60
N LEU A 375 -0.78 -22.82 13.67
CA LEU A 375 0.39 -22.27 12.99
C LEU A 375 1.40 -21.64 13.95
N GLN A 376 0.94 -20.85 14.93
CA GLN A 376 1.83 -20.19 15.90
C GLN A 376 2.56 -21.16 16.83
N LYS A 377 2.00 -22.36 17.06
CA LYS A 377 2.61 -23.38 17.91
C LYS A 377 3.65 -24.25 17.19
N LEU A 378 3.81 -24.10 15.87
CA LEU A 378 4.77 -24.89 15.11
C LEU A 378 6.20 -24.41 15.39
N GLU A 379 7.10 -25.35 15.68
CA GLU A 379 8.53 -25.07 15.85
C GLU A 379 9.37 -25.45 14.63
N LYS A 380 8.88 -26.42 13.85
CA LYS A 380 9.54 -26.99 12.67
C LYS A 380 8.53 -27.30 11.58
N ILE A 381 9.01 -27.51 10.35
CA ILE A 381 8.18 -27.90 9.20
C ILE A 381 8.80 -29.12 8.51
N ASP A 382 7.97 -30.15 8.27
CA ASP A 382 8.29 -31.35 7.50
C ASP A 382 7.14 -31.67 6.53
N ARG A 383 7.30 -32.71 5.70
CA ARG A 383 6.31 -33.07 4.67
C ARG A 383 4.92 -33.38 5.24
N GLU A 384 4.86 -34.04 6.40
CA GLU A 384 3.60 -34.36 7.05
C GLU A 384 2.90 -33.09 7.53
N THR A 385 3.66 -32.21 8.18
CA THR A 385 3.18 -30.91 8.65
C THR A 385 2.73 -30.02 7.48
N GLU A 386 3.48 -30.00 6.37
CA GLU A 386 3.08 -29.30 5.14
C GLU A 386 1.72 -29.79 4.63
N ASN A 387 1.50 -31.10 4.58
CA ASN A 387 0.22 -31.67 4.15
C ASN A 387 -0.93 -31.28 5.08
N ILE A 388 -0.71 -31.30 6.40
CA ILE A 388 -1.70 -30.87 7.40
C ILE A 388 -2.03 -29.39 7.25
N ILE A 389 -1.01 -28.53 7.07
CA ILE A 389 -1.19 -27.09 6.86
C ILE A 389 -2.03 -26.85 5.61
N TYR A 390 -1.69 -27.50 4.50
CA TYR A 390 -2.43 -27.36 3.25
C TYR A 390 -3.89 -27.81 3.41
N ASP A 391 -4.13 -28.98 4.01
CA ASP A 391 -5.50 -29.51 4.18
C ASP A 391 -6.38 -28.64 5.10
N LYS A 392 -5.78 -27.96 6.07
CA LYS A 392 -6.47 -26.98 6.92
C LYS A 392 -6.71 -25.67 6.16
N MET A 393 -5.67 -25.12 5.53
CA MET A 393 -5.75 -23.88 4.74
C MET A 393 -6.78 -23.99 3.63
N GLU A 394 -6.75 -25.06 2.83
CA GLU A 394 -7.62 -25.24 1.67
C GLU A 394 -9.11 -25.25 2.05
N LYS A 395 -9.44 -25.72 3.26
CA LYS A 395 -10.82 -25.71 3.77
C LYS A 395 -11.28 -24.31 4.16
N LEU A 396 -10.36 -23.44 4.57
CA LEU A 396 -10.66 -22.09 5.03
C LEU A 396 -10.70 -21.05 3.90
N ILE A 397 -10.02 -21.30 2.78
CA ILE A 397 -9.92 -20.32 1.68
C ILE A 397 -11.05 -20.42 0.62
N LYS A 398 -12.10 -21.20 0.88
CA LYS A 398 -13.22 -21.39 -0.05
C LYS A 398 -14.34 -20.41 0.30
N GLU A 399 -14.36 -19.28 -0.41
CA GLU A 399 -15.50 -18.34 -0.48
C GLU A 399 -15.75 -17.45 0.76
N GLU A 400 -14.70 -16.91 1.38
CA GLU A 400 -14.83 -15.95 2.50
C GLU A 400 -13.99 -14.68 2.35
N THR A 401 -14.43 -13.59 2.99
CA THR A 401 -13.79 -12.26 2.95
C THR A 401 -12.35 -12.24 3.47
N THR A 402 -11.99 -13.17 4.37
CA THR A 402 -10.65 -13.28 5.00
C THR A 402 -9.72 -14.29 4.30
N SER A 403 -10.15 -14.86 3.16
CA SER A 403 -9.42 -15.96 2.50
C SER A 403 -7.99 -15.59 2.08
N SER A 404 -7.77 -14.35 1.62
CA SER A 404 -6.42 -13.86 1.27
C SER A 404 -5.54 -13.76 2.52
N ALA A 405 -6.04 -13.19 3.61
CA ALA A 405 -5.29 -13.05 4.85
C ALA A 405 -4.83 -14.41 5.40
N ILE A 406 -5.72 -15.41 5.39
CA ILE A 406 -5.41 -16.78 5.84
C ILE A 406 -4.32 -17.39 4.99
N HIS A 407 -4.47 -17.35 3.66
CA HIS A 407 -3.48 -17.88 2.74
C HIS A 407 -2.13 -17.18 2.94
N ASP A 408 -2.10 -15.87 2.90
CA ASP A 408 -0.87 -15.08 2.88
C ASP A 408 -0.12 -15.22 4.21
N TYR A 409 -0.83 -15.12 5.33
CA TYR A 409 -0.23 -15.31 6.66
C TYR A 409 0.33 -16.73 6.86
N THR A 410 -0.30 -17.76 6.30
CA THR A 410 0.27 -19.11 6.30
C THR A 410 1.66 -19.12 5.69
N PHE A 411 1.86 -18.44 4.55
CA PHE A 411 3.17 -18.37 3.91
C PHE A 411 4.16 -17.46 4.65
N VAL A 412 3.69 -16.46 5.41
CA VAL A 412 4.53 -15.72 6.37
C VAL A 412 5.07 -16.65 7.45
N VAL A 413 4.22 -17.49 8.04
CA VAL A 413 4.64 -18.45 9.07
C VAL A 413 5.58 -19.52 8.47
N LEU A 414 5.24 -20.09 7.32
CA LEU A 414 6.07 -21.07 6.63
C LEU A 414 7.45 -20.51 6.30
N LYS A 415 7.54 -19.27 5.79
CA LYS A 415 8.80 -18.58 5.56
C LYS A 415 9.67 -18.56 6.82
N LYS A 416 9.12 -18.15 7.96
CA LYS A 416 9.84 -18.12 9.26
C LYS A 416 10.32 -19.50 9.67
N LEU A 417 9.51 -20.55 9.47
CA LEU A 417 9.86 -21.94 9.79
C LEU A 417 10.98 -22.49 8.88
N TYR A 418 10.89 -22.25 7.57
CA TYR A 418 11.94 -22.65 6.62
C TYR A 418 13.27 -21.95 6.93
N LEU A 419 13.25 -20.64 7.23
CA LEU A 419 14.46 -19.91 7.62
C LEU A 419 15.09 -20.44 8.91
N LYS A 420 14.29 -20.79 9.93
CA LYS A 420 14.78 -21.44 11.17
C LYS A 420 15.49 -22.78 10.88
N GLN A 421 15.10 -23.47 9.82
CA GLN A 421 15.71 -24.73 9.37
C GLN A 421 16.80 -24.54 8.29
N ASN A 422 17.23 -23.29 8.05
CA ASN A 422 18.20 -22.93 7.01
C ASN A 422 17.78 -23.35 5.58
N ASP A 423 16.48 -23.52 5.34
CA ASP A 423 15.92 -23.81 4.03
C ASP A 423 15.57 -22.52 3.28
N LYS A 424 16.62 -21.85 2.79
CA LYS A 424 16.50 -20.57 2.10
C LYS A 424 15.66 -20.64 0.82
N PHE A 425 15.61 -21.80 0.16
CA PHE A 425 14.87 -21.94 -1.10
C PHE A 425 13.37 -21.99 -0.85
N TYR A 426 12.88 -22.82 0.07
CA TYR A 426 11.45 -22.82 0.40
C TYR A 426 11.01 -21.55 1.13
N ALA A 427 11.90 -20.93 1.92
CA ALA A 427 11.63 -19.59 2.44
C ALA A 427 11.43 -18.54 1.32
N PHE A 428 12.26 -18.58 0.28
CA PHE A 428 12.11 -17.74 -0.90
C PHE A 428 10.79 -18.01 -1.63
N LEU A 429 10.41 -19.29 -1.82
CA LEU A 429 9.12 -19.64 -2.42
C LEU A 429 7.94 -19.19 -1.55
N ALA A 430 8.03 -19.29 -0.23
CA ALA A 430 6.98 -18.81 0.67
C ALA A 430 6.83 -17.29 0.59
N SER A 431 7.94 -16.53 0.56
CA SER A 431 7.91 -15.07 0.50
C SER A 431 7.39 -14.50 -0.82
N ASN A 432 7.36 -15.29 -1.90
CA ASN A 432 6.95 -14.85 -3.23
C ASN A 432 5.71 -15.63 -3.75
N ILE A 433 4.93 -16.24 -2.85
CA ILE A 433 3.78 -17.09 -3.21
C ILE A 433 2.74 -16.37 -4.11
N ASN A 434 2.51 -15.08 -3.85
CA ASN A 434 1.50 -14.29 -4.55
C ASN A 434 2.04 -13.65 -5.83
N TYR A 435 3.31 -13.24 -5.80
CA TYR A 435 3.99 -12.62 -6.93
C TYR A 435 5.49 -12.81 -6.81
N LEU A 436 6.11 -13.40 -7.84
CA LEU A 436 7.54 -13.61 -7.93
C LEU A 436 8.11 -12.79 -9.09
N ASP A 437 8.82 -11.71 -8.74
CA ASP A 437 9.50 -10.87 -9.70
C ASP A 437 10.72 -11.59 -10.31
N ASN A 438 10.91 -11.44 -11.61
CA ASN A 438 12.09 -11.96 -12.32
C ASN A 438 13.41 -11.39 -11.76
N ALA A 439 13.38 -10.19 -11.18
CA ALA A 439 14.53 -9.55 -10.54
C ALA A 439 14.87 -10.13 -9.15
N SER A 440 13.99 -10.94 -8.55
CA SER A 440 14.21 -11.51 -7.22
C SER A 440 15.19 -12.68 -7.21
N PHE A 441 15.57 -13.21 -8.38
CA PHE A 441 16.45 -14.36 -8.50
C PHE A 441 17.93 -14.00 -8.48
N ASP A 442 18.71 -14.77 -7.72
CA ASP A 442 20.12 -15.02 -8.02
C ASP A 442 20.27 -16.28 -8.90
N LEU A 443 21.49 -16.54 -9.38
CA LEU A 443 21.76 -17.68 -10.27
C LEU A 443 21.46 -19.04 -9.61
N VAL A 444 21.71 -19.17 -8.30
CA VAL A 444 21.50 -20.41 -7.54
C VAL A 444 20.00 -20.65 -7.31
N LEU A 445 19.27 -19.63 -6.90
CA LEU A 445 17.82 -19.67 -6.68
C LEU A 445 17.08 -19.96 -7.98
N LEU A 446 17.48 -19.34 -9.10
CA LEU A 446 16.84 -19.59 -10.40
C LEU A 446 17.02 -21.05 -10.85
N GLU A 447 18.21 -21.61 -10.64
CA GLU A 447 18.47 -23.00 -10.99
C GLU A 447 17.71 -23.97 -10.07
N LYS A 448 17.66 -23.70 -8.77
CA LYS A 448 16.82 -24.47 -7.83
C LYS A 448 15.34 -24.38 -8.18
N PHE A 449 14.85 -23.20 -8.57
CA PHE A 449 13.48 -23.01 -9.02
C PHE A 449 13.17 -23.83 -10.28
N ARG A 450 14.07 -23.80 -11.27
CA ARG A 450 13.95 -24.61 -12.49
C ARG A 450 13.87 -26.11 -12.16
N ILE A 451 14.75 -26.62 -11.31
CA ILE A 451 14.76 -28.03 -10.88
C ILE A 451 13.49 -28.37 -10.12
N PHE A 452 13.13 -27.55 -9.12
CA PHE A 452 11.92 -27.71 -8.33
C PHE A 452 10.69 -27.85 -9.22
N MET A 453 10.57 -27.04 -10.28
CA MET A 453 9.41 -27.07 -11.18
C MET A 453 9.37 -28.30 -12.10
N GLN A 454 10.48 -29.00 -12.28
CA GLN A 454 10.57 -30.23 -13.08
C GLN A 454 10.34 -31.51 -12.25
N GLU A 455 10.71 -31.50 -10.98
CA GLU A 455 10.64 -32.68 -10.12
C GLU A 455 9.23 -32.95 -9.58
N PRO A 456 8.89 -34.22 -9.26
CA PRO A 456 7.67 -34.54 -8.50
C PRO A 456 7.67 -33.84 -7.14
N LYS A 457 6.52 -33.27 -6.78
CA LYS A 457 6.34 -32.59 -5.50
C LYS A 457 6.15 -33.61 -4.39
N GLN A 458 6.72 -33.32 -3.22
CA GLN A 458 6.79 -34.28 -2.10
C GLN A 458 5.74 -33.99 -1.02
N SER A 459 5.02 -32.87 -1.15
CA SER A 459 3.92 -32.47 -0.27
C SER A 459 2.93 -31.59 -1.03
N LYS A 460 1.74 -31.41 -0.45
CA LYS A 460 0.68 -30.57 -1.00
C LYS A 460 1.04 -29.08 -1.01
N ILE A 461 1.85 -28.61 -0.06
CA ILE A 461 2.39 -27.22 -0.10
C ILE A 461 3.32 -27.04 -1.29
N GLN A 462 4.16 -28.03 -1.59
CA GLN A 462 5.02 -27.98 -2.77
C GLN A 462 4.21 -28.03 -4.08
N GLU A 463 3.12 -28.81 -4.12
CA GLU A 463 2.16 -28.78 -5.23
C GLU A 463 1.51 -27.40 -5.37
N HIS A 464 1.12 -26.78 -4.26
CA HIS A 464 0.53 -25.44 -4.23
C HIS A 464 1.51 -24.37 -4.72
N PHE A 465 2.78 -24.40 -4.28
CA PHE A 465 3.83 -23.53 -4.81
C PHE A 465 3.90 -23.65 -6.33
N ALA A 466 4.04 -24.87 -6.84
CA ALA A 466 4.16 -25.09 -8.27
C ALA A 466 2.92 -24.62 -9.03
N LYS A 467 1.71 -24.87 -8.52
CA LYS A 467 0.47 -24.37 -9.10
C LYS A 467 0.47 -22.84 -9.19
N LYS A 468 0.77 -22.14 -8.09
CA LYS A 468 0.82 -20.67 -8.04
C LYS A 468 1.84 -20.08 -9.02
N TYR A 469 3.04 -20.66 -9.10
CA TYR A 469 4.06 -20.19 -10.03
C TYR A 469 3.75 -20.48 -11.50
N LEU A 470 2.96 -21.52 -11.78
CA LEU A 470 2.42 -21.76 -13.12
C LEU A 470 1.37 -20.70 -13.51
N GLU A 471 0.51 -20.29 -12.58
CA GLU A 471 -0.48 -19.22 -12.80
C GLU A 471 0.19 -17.87 -13.11
N GLN A 472 1.41 -17.64 -12.60
CA GLN A 472 2.20 -16.42 -12.83
C GLN A 472 2.93 -16.40 -14.20
N ASN A 473 2.76 -17.42 -15.05
CA ASN A 473 3.36 -17.50 -16.40
C ASN A 473 4.91 -17.40 -16.45
N LEU A 474 5.59 -17.78 -15.36
CA LEU A 474 7.06 -17.79 -15.29
C LEU A 474 7.71 -18.88 -16.15
N LEU A 475 6.94 -19.90 -16.53
CA LEU A 475 7.40 -21.07 -17.27
C LEU A 475 6.54 -21.27 -18.53
N LYS A 476 7.11 -21.93 -19.53
CA LYS A 476 6.40 -22.45 -20.70
C LYS A 476 6.58 -23.95 -20.83
N LYS A 477 5.62 -24.63 -21.45
CA LYS A 477 5.73 -26.06 -21.77
C LYS A 477 6.46 -26.25 -23.10
N GLN A 478 7.49 -27.08 -23.12
CA GLN A 478 8.20 -27.51 -24.32
C GLN A 478 8.49 -29.01 -24.19
N ASN A 479 8.09 -29.81 -25.19
CA ASN A 479 8.26 -31.28 -25.19
C ASN A 479 7.75 -31.95 -23.89
N ASN A 480 6.56 -31.55 -23.41
CA ASN A 480 5.97 -31.99 -22.14
C ASN A 480 6.78 -31.69 -20.87
N GLN A 481 7.82 -30.85 -20.95
CA GLN A 481 8.59 -30.37 -19.80
C GLN A 481 8.41 -28.87 -19.60
N PHE A 482 8.49 -28.41 -18.36
CA PHE A 482 8.53 -26.99 -18.04
C PHE A 482 9.94 -26.45 -18.26
N VAL A 483 10.01 -25.35 -19.02
CA VAL A 483 11.22 -24.57 -19.25
C VAL A 483 10.96 -23.11 -18.89
N LEU A 484 12.03 -22.37 -18.58
CA LEU A 484 11.94 -20.93 -18.30
C LEU A 484 11.28 -20.21 -19.48
N ASN A 485 10.34 -19.29 -19.20
CA ASN A 485 9.80 -18.39 -20.22
C ASN A 485 10.89 -17.41 -20.71
N ASP A 486 10.57 -16.60 -21.71
CA ASP A 486 11.55 -15.71 -22.33
C ASP A 486 12.10 -14.66 -21.35
N ASN A 487 11.27 -14.15 -20.43
CA ASN A 487 11.68 -13.18 -19.41
C ASN A 487 12.67 -13.79 -18.39
N LEU A 488 12.43 -15.01 -17.91
CA LEU A 488 13.35 -15.71 -17.02
C LEU A 488 14.59 -16.22 -17.75
N GLN A 489 14.52 -16.50 -19.05
CA GLN A 489 15.70 -16.75 -19.86
C GLN A 489 16.57 -15.49 -19.98
N GLU A 490 15.96 -14.32 -20.20
CA GLU A 490 16.68 -13.04 -20.15
C GLU A 490 17.31 -12.80 -18.77
N ALA A 491 16.55 -13.00 -17.69
CA ALA A 491 17.08 -12.88 -16.33
C ALA A 491 18.26 -13.84 -16.10
N LYS A 492 18.16 -15.10 -16.56
CA LYS A 492 19.26 -16.07 -16.51
C LYS A 492 20.49 -15.61 -17.30
N THR A 493 20.32 -15.10 -18.52
CA THR A 493 21.43 -14.53 -19.31
C THR A 493 22.10 -13.40 -18.54
N LYS A 494 21.34 -12.44 -18.01
CA LYS A 494 21.87 -11.31 -17.23
C LYS A 494 22.62 -11.78 -15.98
N LEU A 495 22.09 -12.76 -15.26
CA LEU A 495 22.74 -13.34 -14.07
C LEU A 495 24.04 -14.06 -14.44
N LEU A 496 24.10 -14.79 -15.55
CA LEU A 496 25.33 -15.42 -16.04
C LEU A 496 26.40 -14.38 -16.38
N ILE A 497 26.02 -13.29 -17.04
CA ILE A 497 26.92 -12.16 -17.32
C ILE A 497 27.38 -11.50 -16.01
N ASN A 498 26.48 -11.33 -15.03
CA ASN A 498 26.80 -10.76 -13.72
C ASN A 498 27.84 -11.60 -12.95
N ASN A 499 27.77 -12.93 -13.10
CA ASN A 499 28.70 -13.92 -12.54
C ASN A 499 29.92 -14.19 -13.45
N LEU A 500 30.15 -13.37 -14.48
CA LEU A 500 31.27 -13.48 -15.42
C LEU A 500 31.36 -14.81 -16.20
N LYS A 501 30.24 -15.55 -16.27
CA LYS A 501 30.07 -16.80 -17.02
C LYS A 501 29.64 -16.49 -18.46
N PHE A 502 30.51 -15.79 -19.19
CA PHE A 502 30.18 -15.25 -20.53
C PHE A 502 29.91 -16.33 -21.57
N GLU A 503 30.65 -17.43 -21.53
CA GLU A 503 30.49 -18.58 -22.41
C GLU A 503 29.12 -19.24 -22.19
N GLU A 504 28.76 -19.53 -20.93
CA GLU A 504 27.44 -20.08 -20.56
C GLU A 504 26.30 -19.13 -20.97
N ALA A 505 26.49 -17.81 -20.81
CA ALA A 505 25.50 -16.81 -21.22
C ALA A 505 25.25 -16.81 -22.73
N LEU A 506 26.31 -17.00 -23.53
CA LEU A 506 26.24 -17.09 -24.98
C LEU A 506 25.60 -18.40 -25.44
N GLU A 507 25.96 -19.52 -24.81
CA GLU A 507 25.43 -20.86 -25.10
C GLU A 507 23.94 -21.01 -24.79
N LEU A 508 23.40 -20.22 -23.84
CA LEU A 508 21.97 -20.23 -23.53
C LEU A 508 21.09 -19.88 -24.73
N ASN A 509 21.64 -19.17 -25.73
CA ASN A 509 20.96 -18.79 -26.97
C ASN A 509 19.59 -18.12 -26.74
N SER A 510 19.50 -17.25 -25.73
CA SER A 510 18.26 -16.54 -25.40
C SER A 510 17.97 -15.42 -26.40
N ASN A 511 16.70 -15.04 -26.52
CA ASN A 511 16.28 -13.92 -27.38
C ASN A 511 16.99 -12.59 -27.01
N TYR A 512 17.36 -12.43 -25.72
CA TYR A 512 18.07 -11.27 -25.21
C TYR A 512 19.43 -11.05 -25.87
N LEU A 513 20.06 -12.10 -26.42
CA LEU A 513 21.33 -11.97 -27.14
C LEU A 513 21.24 -11.06 -28.38
N SER A 514 20.06 -10.94 -28.98
CA SER A 514 19.80 -10.06 -30.13
C SER A 514 19.60 -8.58 -29.76
N THR A 515 19.38 -8.29 -28.47
CA THR A 515 19.17 -6.92 -27.98
C THR A 515 20.42 -6.07 -28.18
N LEU A 516 20.24 -4.82 -28.58
CA LEU A 516 21.34 -3.86 -28.71
C LEU A 516 21.82 -3.36 -27.36
N VAL A 517 23.13 -3.30 -27.18
CA VAL A 517 23.75 -2.72 -26.00
C VAL A 517 23.63 -1.20 -26.07
N GLN A 518 23.04 -0.61 -25.03
CA GLN A 518 22.77 0.84 -25.00
C GLN A 518 24.05 1.69 -25.11
N PHE A 519 25.15 1.24 -24.49
CA PHE A 519 26.45 1.91 -24.48
C PHE A 519 27.57 0.90 -24.67
N ASN A 520 28.62 1.26 -25.41
CA ASN A 520 29.75 0.36 -25.59
C ASN A 520 30.44 0.02 -24.25
N PRO A 521 30.44 -1.25 -23.81
CA PRO A 521 31.06 -1.64 -22.53
C PRO A 521 32.59 -1.58 -22.57
N PHE A 522 33.20 -1.53 -23.75
CA PHE A 522 34.65 -1.46 -23.92
C PHE A 522 35.20 -0.02 -23.91
N ASN A 523 34.35 0.99 -23.71
CA ASN A 523 34.75 2.40 -23.65
C ASN A 523 34.95 2.90 -22.21
N GLY A 524 36.11 3.53 -21.96
CA GLY A 524 36.40 4.26 -20.72
C GLY A 524 36.25 5.77 -20.89
N LEU A 525 35.03 6.30 -20.67
CA LEU A 525 34.72 7.74 -20.77
C LEU A 525 34.90 8.51 -19.45
N ILE A 526 35.12 9.82 -19.57
CA ILE A 526 35.32 10.75 -18.45
C ILE A 526 34.01 11.04 -17.70
N ARG A 527 32.92 11.37 -18.41
CA ARG A 527 31.63 11.70 -17.77
C ARG A 527 30.95 10.47 -17.19
N GLY A 528 30.34 10.63 -16.01
CA GLY A 528 29.68 9.54 -15.27
C GLY A 528 28.33 9.10 -15.86
N ASN A 529 27.61 10.01 -16.52
CA ASN A 529 26.43 9.67 -17.30
C ASN A 529 26.86 9.45 -18.75
N ASN A 530 27.26 8.22 -19.06
CA ASN A 530 27.61 7.74 -20.40
C ASN A 530 26.45 7.81 -21.44
N ARG A 531 25.43 8.63 -21.18
CA ARG A 531 24.22 8.84 -21.99
C ARG A 531 24.42 9.81 -23.17
N SER A 532 25.61 10.38 -23.33
CA SER A 532 25.96 11.22 -24.47
C SER A 532 26.96 10.50 -25.38
N GLY A 533 26.53 10.15 -26.59
CA GLY A 533 27.31 9.45 -27.62
C GLY A 533 26.37 8.87 -28.68
N LYS A 534 26.90 8.45 -29.85
CA LYS A 534 26.12 7.61 -30.78
C LYS A 534 25.73 6.33 -30.03
N GLN A 535 24.45 5.97 -30.06
CA GLN A 535 24.02 4.62 -29.65
C GLN A 535 24.84 3.62 -30.45
N ASP A 536 25.52 2.71 -29.76
CA ASP A 536 26.30 1.69 -30.42
C ASP A 536 25.34 0.64 -31.02
N VAL A 537 25.75 0.03 -32.13
CA VAL A 537 24.97 -0.96 -32.89
C VAL A 537 25.32 -2.40 -32.52
N MET A 538 26.09 -2.60 -31.45
CA MET A 538 26.50 -3.93 -30.99
C MET A 538 25.36 -4.63 -30.24
N SER A 539 25.06 -5.86 -30.62
CA SER A 539 24.18 -6.77 -29.88
C SER A 539 24.85 -7.35 -28.63
N VAL A 540 24.06 -7.82 -27.66
CA VAL A 540 24.57 -8.54 -26.49
C VAL A 540 25.41 -9.76 -26.92
N LYS A 541 25.01 -10.46 -27.99
CA LYS A 541 25.77 -11.56 -28.59
C LYS A 541 27.19 -11.12 -28.98
N GLU A 542 27.30 -10.07 -29.79
CA GLU A 542 28.59 -9.55 -30.25
C GLU A 542 29.45 -9.05 -29.08
N PHE A 543 28.83 -8.49 -28.04
CA PHE A 543 29.54 -8.13 -26.81
C PHE A 543 30.16 -9.35 -26.12
N LEU A 544 29.39 -10.44 -25.96
CA LEU A 544 29.89 -11.67 -25.34
C LEU A 544 30.99 -12.31 -26.19
N GLU A 545 30.79 -12.44 -27.51
CA GLU A 545 31.77 -13.00 -28.43
C GLU A 545 33.11 -12.22 -28.38
N LYS A 546 33.05 -10.88 -28.37
CA LYS A 546 34.24 -10.03 -28.22
C LYS A 546 34.91 -10.19 -26.86
N THR A 547 34.13 -10.25 -25.78
CA THR A 547 34.68 -10.43 -24.42
C THR A 547 35.39 -11.78 -24.29
N ILE A 548 34.80 -12.85 -24.83
CA ILE A 548 35.39 -14.20 -24.86
C ILE A 548 36.67 -14.22 -25.71
N LEU A 549 36.66 -13.55 -26.88
CA LEU A 549 37.84 -13.42 -27.72
C LEU A 549 38.99 -12.71 -26.99
N ILE A 550 38.71 -11.57 -26.34
CA ILE A 550 39.70 -10.82 -25.56
C ILE A 550 40.28 -11.69 -24.44
N LYS A 551 39.45 -12.46 -23.71
CA LYS A 551 39.93 -13.42 -22.69
C LYS A 551 40.91 -14.43 -23.29
N LYS A 552 40.58 -15.04 -24.44
CA LYS A 552 41.45 -16.00 -25.14
C LYS A 552 42.76 -15.38 -25.62
N GLU A 553 42.74 -14.13 -26.07
CA GLU A 553 43.97 -13.43 -26.46
C GLU A 553 44.84 -13.08 -25.24
N LEU A 554 44.23 -12.75 -24.10
CA LEU A 554 44.96 -12.54 -22.84
C LEU A 554 45.56 -13.83 -22.26
N GLU A 555 44.99 -15.00 -22.56
CA GLU A 555 45.62 -16.30 -22.23
C GLU A 555 46.89 -16.52 -23.04
N LYS A 556 46.92 -16.09 -24.32
CA LYS A 556 48.09 -16.21 -25.20
C LYS A 556 49.13 -15.13 -24.95
N ASN A 557 48.68 -13.90 -24.72
CA ASN A 557 49.51 -12.72 -24.48
C ASN A 557 49.01 -11.94 -23.25
N PRO A 558 49.41 -12.36 -22.03
CA PRO A 558 48.96 -11.74 -20.78
C PRO A 558 49.32 -10.26 -20.63
N ASN A 559 50.28 -9.75 -21.41
CA ASN A 559 50.81 -8.39 -21.34
C ASN A 559 50.30 -7.51 -22.50
N SER A 560 49.32 -7.98 -23.29
CA SER A 560 48.69 -7.13 -24.33
C SER A 560 48.03 -5.91 -23.69
N VAL A 561 48.59 -4.73 -23.93
CA VAL A 561 48.11 -3.46 -23.34
C VAL A 561 46.64 -3.24 -23.67
N MET A 562 46.26 -3.39 -24.95
CA MET A 562 44.92 -3.07 -25.42
C MET A 562 43.88 -4.09 -24.94
N ASP A 563 44.21 -5.38 -24.94
CA ASP A 563 43.28 -6.41 -24.46
C ASP A 563 43.05 -6.30 -22.96
N ASN A 564 44.10 -6.04 -22.17
CA ASN A 564 43.98 -5.77 -20.73
C ASN A 564 43.10 -4.54 -20.49
N TYR A 565 43.32 -3.46 -21.24
CA TYR A 565 42.53 -2.22 -21.17
C TYR A 565 41.05 -2.44 -21.52
N LEU A 566 40.76 -3.13 -22.64
CA LEU A 566 39.40 -3.40 -23.09
C LEU A 566 38.65 -4.32 -22.12
N PHE A 567 39.32 -5.37 -21.61
CA PHE A 567 38.70 -6.27 -20.64
C PHE A 567 38.40 -5.57 -19.31
N ALA A 568 39.31 -4.72 -18.84
CA ALA A 568 39.09 -3.90 -17.65
C ALA A 568 37.92 -2.92 -17.82
N ASN A 569 37.78 -2.29 -19.00
CA ASN A 569 36.61 -1.47 -19.33
C ASN A 569 35.33 -2.29 -19.25
N ALA A 570 35.28 -3.48 -19.86
CA ALA A 570 34.11 -4.34 -19.83
C ALA A 570 33.71 -4.70 -18.39
N LEU A 571 34.66 -5.15 -17.57
CA LEU A 571 34.43 -5.50 -16.17
C LEU A 571 33.89 -4.32 -15.35
N TYR A 572 34.51 -3.14 -15.46
CA TYR A 572 34.02 -1.94 -14.78
C TYR A 572 32.63 -1.55 -15.27
N ASN A 573 32.39 -1.61 -16.57
CA ASN A 573 31.13 -1.18 -17.18
C ASN A 573 29.96 -2.14 -16.90
N LEU A 574 30.24 -3.42 -16.62
CA LEU A 574 29.27 -4.40 -16.10
C LEU A 574 29.01 -4.27 -14.59
N SER A 575 29.79 -3.48 -13.86
CA SER A 575 29.51 -3.20 -12.45
C SER A 575 28.36 -2.19 -12.29
N TYR A 576 27.81 -2.09 -11.08
CA TYR A 576 26.83 -1.06 -10.72
C TYR A 576 27.27 0.37 -11.08
N PHE A 577 28.58 0.63 -11.03
CA PHE A 577 29.21 1.94 -11.27
C PHE A 577 29.43 2.22 -12.77
N GLY A 578 29.24 1.21 -13.60
CA GLY A 578 29.45 1.21 -15.04
C GLY A 578 28.26 1.69 -15.88
N ASN A 579 28.49 1.86 -17.18
CA ASN A 579 27.43 2.25 -18.13
C ASN A 579 26.52 1.10 -18.58
N SER A 580 26.94 -0.14 -18.40
CA SER A 580 26.33 -1.32 -19.01
C SER A 580 25.81 -2.32 -17.96
N ASN A 581 25.54 -1.84 -16.75
CA ASN A 581 24.95 -2.63 -15.66
C ASN A 581 23.61 -3.29 -16.03
N ILE A 582 22.87 -2.75 -17.01
CA ILE A 582 21.61 -3.34 -17.49
C ILE A 582 21.84 -4.71 -18.14
N LEU A 583 23.06 -5.01 -18.56
CA LEU A 583 23.48 -6.33 -19.04
C LEU A 583 23.59 -7.36 -17.91
N THR A 584 23.67 -6.91 -16.65
CA THR A 584 23.88 -7.78 -15.48
C THR A 584 22.70 -7.82 -14.52
N THR A 585 21.67 -6.99 -14.72
CA THR A 585 20.49 -6.96 -13.84
C THR A 585 19.20 -6.65 -14.59
N VAL A 586 18.08 -7.18 -14.08
CA VAL A 586 16.73 -6.85 -14.56
C VAL A 586 16.33 -5.45 -14.11
N TYR A 587 16.67 -5.07 -12.87
CA TYR A 587 16.40 -3.77 -12.28
C TYR A 587 17.64 -3.19 -11.60
N ARG A 588 17.83 -1.87 -11.72
CA ARG A 588 18.91 -1.15 -11.04
C ARG A 588 18.34 0.03 -10.26
N SER A 589 18.60 0.04 -8.96
CA SER A 589 18.40 1.23 -8.11
C SER A 589 19.41 2.33 -8.46
N VAL A 590 19.05 3.58 -8.21
CA VAL A 590 19.94 4.73 -8.46
C VAL A 590 20.89 5.03 -7.30
N TYR A 591 20.59 4.54 -6.09
CA TYR A 591 21.31 4.86 -4.86
C TYR A 591 21.82 3.62 -4.10
N SER A 592 21.42 2.41 -4.52
CA SER A 592 21.80 1.16 -3.86
C SER A 592 22.09 0.05 -4.85
N PHE A 593 22.90 -0.93 -4.45
CA PHE A 593 23.20 -2.12 -5.25
C PHE A 593 23.02 -3.41 -4.46
N ASN A 594 22.92 -4.53 -5.18
CA ASN A 594 22.86 -5.89 -4.64
C ASN A 594 24.17 -6.63 -5.00
N ASP A 595 24.33 -7.86 -4.49
CA ASP A 595 25.47 -8.73 -4.81
C ASP A 595 26.84 -8.09 -4.53
N LYS A 596 27.05 -7.61 -3.30
CA LYS A 596 28.26 -6.88 -2.91
C LYS A 596 29.56 -7.57 -3.34
N ASP A 597 29.62 -8.89 -3.16
CA ASP A 597 30.81 -9.67 -3.49
C ASP A 597 31.05 -9.72 -5.01
N LEU A 598 29.99 -9.90 -5.83
CA LEU A 598 30.11 -9.86 -7.30
C LEU A 598 30.48 -8.46 -7.81
N GLN A 599 29.93 -7.40 -7.21
CA GLN A 599 30.35 -6.04 -7.57
C GLN A 599 31.82 -5.82 -7.21
N LYS A 600 32.26 -6.30 -6.05
CA LYS A 600 33.66 -6.20 -5.62
C LYS A 600 34.59 -6.98 -6.55
N GLU A 601 34.24 -8.21 -6.89
CA GLU A 601 35.01 -9.06 -7.81
C GLU A 601 35.23 -8.38 -9.16
N LYS A 602 34.17 -7.82 -9.77
CA LYS A 602 34.28 -7.07 -11.03
C LYS A 602 35.23 -5.88 -10.92
N ILE A 603 35.16 -5.13 -9.82
CA ILE A 603 36.03 -3.96 -9.60
C ILE A 603 37.48 -4.39 -9.34
N ASP A 604 37.72 -5.41 -8.52
CA ASP A 604 39.05 -5.93 -8.24
C ASP A 604 39.73 -6.47 -9.51
N LEU A 605 38.97 -7.22 -10.34
CA LEU A 605 39.46 -7.68 -11.64
C LEU A 605 39.73 -6.51 -12.58
N ALA A 606 38.85 -5.51 -12.65
CA ALA A 606 39.11 -4.32 -13.46
C ALA A 606 40.41 -3.61 -13.04
N ILE A 607 40.67 -3.45 -11.74
CA ILE A 607 41.93 -2.88 -11.22
C ILE A 607 43.13 -3.71 -11.66
N LYS A 608 43.05 -5.04 -11.53
CA LYS A 608 44.11 -5.95 -11.95
C LYS A 608 44.48 -5.77 -13.43
N TYR A 609 43.48 -5.78 -14.31
CA TYR A 609 43.70 -5.67 -15.75
C TYR A 609 44.12 -4.25 -16.17
N TYR A 610 43.58 -3.19 -15.57
CA TYR A 610 44.09 -1.83 -15.82
C TYR A 610 45.53 -1.65 -15.35
N THR A 611 45.91 -2.23 -14.21
CA THR A 611 47.30 -2.14 -13.70
C THR A 611 48.27 -2.78 -14.68
N LYS A 612 47.95 -3.98 -15.19
CA LYS A 612 48.74 -4.61 -16.26
C LYS A 612 48.83 -3.77 -17.53
N ALA A 613 47.71 -3.19 -17.98
CA ALA A 613 47.71 -2.32 -19.14
C ALA A 613 48.59 -1.08 -18.91
N GLN A 614 48.58 -0.50 -17.71
CA GLN A 614 49.39 0.65 -17.36
C GLN A 614 50.88 0.33 -17.35
N GLU A 615 51.28 -0.80 -16.75
CA GLU A 615 52.69 -1.23 -16.65
C GLU A 615 53.36 -1.44 -18.03
N GLU A 616 52.57 -1.82 -19.02
CA GLU A 616 53.04 -2.15 -20.38
C GLU A 616 52.80 -1.01 -21.40
N ALA A 617 52.04 0.02 -21.02
CA ALA A 617 51.75 1.16 -21.89
C ALA A 617 53.00 2.05 -22.06
N LYS A 618 53.22 2.55 -23.28
CA LYS A 618 54.37 3.40 -23.62
C LYS A 618 54.00 4.86 -23.90
N GLU A 619 52.72 5.10 -24.18
CA GLU A 619 52.20 6.41 -24.57
C GLU A 619 51.63 7.13 -23.36
N LYS A 620 52.24 8.27 -22.98
CA LYS A 620 51.83 9.04 -21.79
C LYS A 620 50.36 9.45 -21.75
N GLU A 621 49.79 9.80 -22.90
CA GLU A 621 48.35 10.13 -23.00
C GLU A 621 47.47 8.92 -22.66
N PHE A 622 47.90 7.72 -23.06
CA PHE A 622 47.16 6.50 -22.78
C PHE A 622 47.38 6.02 -21.34
N GLU A 623 48.58 6.15 -20.80
CA GLU A 623 48.86 5.93 -19.38
C GLU A 623 48.01 6.85 -18.49
N ALA A 624 47.87 8.13 -18.85
CA ALA A 624 46.98 9.07 -18.16
C ALA A 624 45.52 8.59 -18.20
N LYS A 625 45.07 8.06 -19.36
CA LYS A 625 43.74 7.48 -19.51
C LYS A 625 43.51 6.28 -18.61
N ILE A 626 44.44 5.33 -18.60
CA ILE A 626 44.36 4.13 -17.75
C ILE A 626 44.39 4.54 -16.27
N THR A 627 45.25 5.49 -15.89
CA THR A 627 45.34 6.00 -14.52
C THR A 627 44.01 6.58 -14.03
N TYR A 628 43.31 7.31 -14.88
CA TYR A 628 42.00 7.85 -14.54
C TYR A 628 40.94 6.76 -14.33
N LEU A 629 40.96 5.70 -15.13
CA LEU A 629 40.07 4.57 -14.95
C LEU A 629 40.40 3.79 -13.67
N LEU A 630 41.68 3.67 -13.32
CA LEU A 630 42.12 3.16 -12.02
C LEU A 630 41.58 4.01 -10.86
N ALA A 631 41.58 5.34 -11.00
CA ALA A 631 40.96 6.22 -10.01
C ALA A 631 39.43 6.01 -9.91
N LYS A 632 38.74 5.78 -11.03
CA LYS A 632 37.30 5.44 -11.03
C LYS A 632 37.01 4.10 -10.35
N THR A 633 37.82 3.07 -10.60
CA THR A 633 37.69 1.79 -9.91
C THR A 633 37.99 1.91 -8.42
N GLU A 634 38.96 2.75 -8.04
CA GLU A 634 39.31 3.01 -6.65
C GLU A 634 38.15 3.69 -5.89
N LEU A 635 37.49 4.66 -6.51
CA LEU A 635 36.26 5.26 -5.99
C LEU A 635 35.13 4.23 -5.82
N ALA A 636 34.93 3.36 -6.82
CA ALA A 636 33.92 2.30 -6.75
C ALA A 636 34.24 1.29 -5.63
N LEU A 637 35.51 0.95 -5.43
CA LEU A 637 35.94 0.06 -4.36
C LEU A 637 35.69 0.67 -2.97
N TYR A 638 35.95 1.97 -2.81
CA TYR A 638 35.56 2.70 -1.59
C TYR A 638 34.04 2.64 -1.39
N ASP A 639 33.25 2.97 -2.41
CA ASP A 639 31.79 2.91 -2.36
C ASP A 639 31.26 1.53 -1.93
N ILE A 640 31.87 0.45 -2.43
CA ILE A 640 31.52 -0.92 -2.05
C ILE A 640 31.91 -1.21 -0.60
N ASN A 641 33.12 -0.84 -0.19
CA ASN A 641 33.64 -1.17 1.14
C ASN A 641 32.88 -0.43 2.24
N TYR A 642 32.51 0.82 2.01
CA TYR A 642 31.84 1.72 2.95
C TYR A 642 30.32 1.85 2.71
N SER A 643 29.75 1.02 1.84
CA SER A 643 28.29 0.97 1.66
C SER A 643 27.59 0.55 2.96
N THR A 644 26.46 1.18 3.29
CA THR A 644 25.62 0.72 4.41
C THR A 644 24.72 -0.42 3.97
N LYS A 645 24.74 -1.54 4.70
CA LYS A 645 23.85 -2.67 4.46
C LYS A 645 22.45 -2.31 4.99
N THR A 646 21.48 -2.23 4.10
CA THR A 646 20.06 -2.01 4.40
C THR A 646 19.23 -3.20 3.92
N GLN A 647 17.98 -3.29 4.36
CA GLN A 647 17.02 -4.26 3.84
C GLN A 647 16.28 -3.64 2.65
N ASP A 648 15.98 -4.45 1.63
CA ASP A 648 15.11 -4.03 0.54
C ASP A 648 13.72 -3.68 1.09
N TYR A 649 13.16 -2.57 0.59
CA TYR A 649 11.85 -2.08 1.00
C TYR A 649 10.73 -3.09 0.69
N TYR A 650 10.80 -3.76 -0.46
CA TYR A 650 9.79 -4.71 -0.91
C TYR A 650 10.10 -6.15 -0.47
N ASN A 651 11.38 -6.50 -0.35
CA ASN A 651 11.80 -7.84 0.05
C ASN A 651 12.85 -7.80 1.17
N LYS A 652 12.40 -7.66 2.41
CA LYS A 652 13.27 -7.49 3.60
C LYS A 652 14.38 -8.55 3.78
N ASP A 653 14.32 -9.69 3.08
CA ASP A 653 15.38 -10.71 3.09
C ASP A 653 16.54 -10.40 2.13
N LEU A 654 16.31 -9.58 1.11
CA LEU A 654 17.34 -9.09 0.21
C LEU A 654 18.09 -7.94 0.88
N SER A 655 19.40 -8.10 0.98
CA SER A 655 20.28 -7.04 1.44
C SER A 655 20.58 -6.10 0.28
N ARG A 656 20.31 -4.81 0.49
CA ARG A 656 20.77 -3.73 -0.38
C ARG A 656 21.97 -3.04 0.26
N PHE A 657 22.81 -2.45 -0.56
CA PHE A 657 23.98 -1.71 -0.13
C PHE A 657 23.87 -0.28 -0.63
N GLU A 658 23.58 0.64 0.28
CA GLU A 658 23.40 2.06 -0.03
C GLU A 658 24.73 2.79 -0.10
N LEU A 659 24.81 3.70 -1.07
CA LEU A 659 26.00 4.50 -1.33
C LEU A 659 26.00 5.79 -0.52
N GLU A 660 26.87 5.89 0.47
CA GLU A 660 27.04 7.12 1.26
C GLU A 660 27.34 8.33 0.37
N ARG A 661 28.14 8.17 -0.68
CA ARG A 661 28.49 9.27 -1.60
C ARG A 661 27.32 9.77 -2.45
N TYR A 662 26.23 9.01 -2.56
CA TYR A 662 25.07 9.39 -3.39
C TYR A 662 24.22 10.47 -2.73
N TRP A 663 23.91 10.29 -1.44
CA TRP A 663 23.10 11.24 -0.65
C TRP A 663 23.81 12.58 -0.39
N PHE A 664 25.13 12.61 -0.57
CA PHE A 664 25.98 13.72 -0.18
C PHE A 664 26.92 14.18 -1.31
N TYR A 665 26.41 14.29 -2.54
CA TYR A 665 27.16 14.84 -3.66
C TYR A 665 27.70 16.25 -3.28
N ASN A 666 29.03 16.46 -3.39
CA ASN A 666 29.80 17.64 -2.90
C ASN A 666 30.09 17.73 -1.39
N ASN A 667 29.84 16.70 -0.59
CA ASN A 667 30.19 16.74 0.83
C ASN A 667 31.67 16.42 1.06
N GLU A 668 32.43 17.43 1.49
CA GLU A 668 33.86 17.31 1.82
C GLU A 668 34.12 16.20 2.85
N LYS A 669 33.18 15.92 3.77
CA LYS A 669 33.36 14.86 4.79
C LYS A 669 33.58 13.48 4.18
N VAL A 670 32.87 13.19 3.10
CA VAL A 670 32.93 11.90 2.40
C VAL A 670 34.29 11.75 1.70
N TYR A 671 34.77 12.82 1.03
CA TYR A 671 36.09 12.81 0.38
C TYR A 671 37.24 12.84 1.39
N ASN A 672 37.06 13.50 2.54
CA ASN A 672 37.99 13.43 3.65
C ASN A 672 38.11 12.00 4.19
N SER A 673 36.98 11.29 4.35
CA SER A 673 36.98 9.87 4.73
C SER A 673 37.67 9.01 3.67
N TYR A 674 37.40 9.23 2.39
CA TYR A 674 38.10 8.56 1.29
C TYR A 674 39.64 8.73 1.39
N ILE A 675 40.13 9.96 1.60
CA ILE A 675 41.56 10.26 1.77
C ILE A 675 42.12 9.61 3.05
N GLN A 676 41.42 9.74 4.18
CA GLN A 676 41.85 9.20 5.48
C GLN A 676 41.97 7.67 5.48
N ASN A 677 41.16 7.00 4.66
CA ASN A 677 41.22 5.55 4.48
C ASN A 677 42.25 5.10 3.40
N ASN A 678 43.25 5.94 3.11
CA ASN A 678 44.36 5.68 2.19
C ASN A 678 43.95 5.44 0.72
N TYR A 679 42.83 6.00 0.28
CA TYR A 679 42.48 6.03 -1.14
C TYR A 679 42.94 7.34 -1.82
N GLY A 680 42.90 7.38 -3.15
CA GLY A 680 43.20 8.56 -3.97
C GLY A 680 44.57 8.54 -4.63
N LYS A 681 45.32 7.44 -4.49
CA LYS A 681 46.69 7.33 -5.04
C LYS A 681 46.71 7.58 -6.55
N TYR A 682 45.67 7.16 -7.28
CA TYR A 682 45.60 7.34 -8.73
C TYR A 682 45.22 8.78 -9.12
N PHE A 683 44.45 9.50 -8.30
CA PHE A 683 44.24 10.93 -8.49
C PHE A 683 45.52 11.74 -8.22
N ASP A 684 46.29 11.34 -7.21
CA ASP A 684 47.61 11.91 -6.97
C ASP A 684 48.56 11.66 -8.15
N MET A 685 48.60 10.43 -8.66
CA MET A 685 49.42 10.05 -9.81
C MET A 685 49.03 10.84 -11.08
N LEU A 686 47.73 11.04 -11.34
CA LEU A 686 47.25 11.90 -12.44
C LEU A 686 47.83 13.31 -12.38
N LYS A 687 47.83 13.93 -11.20
CA LYS A 687 48.35 15.29 -11.03
C LYS A 687 49.89 15.31 -11.13
N LYS A 688 50.55 14.36 -10.49
CA LYS A 688 52.01 14.31 -10.40
C LYS A 688 52.66 14.00 -11.73
N ASP A 689 52.21 12.94 -12.40
CA ASP A 689 52.94 12.33 -13.51
C ASP A 689 52.32 12.66 -14.89
N TYR A 690 51.05 13.10 -14.92
CA TYR A 690 50.29 13.30 -16.16
C TYR A 690 49.65 14.69 -16.32
N SER A 691 49.99 15.67 -15.48
CA SER A 691 49.39 17.03 -15.54
C SER A 691 49.67 17.78 -16.85
N ASN A 692 50.70 17.38 -17.59
CA ASN A 692 51.05 17.94 -18.90
C ASN A 692 50.29 17.31 -20.08
N THR A 693 49.51 16.24 -19.86
CA THR A 693 48.77 15.54 -20.92
C THR A 693 47.52 16.31 -21.34
N LYS A 694 47.10 16.14 -22.59
CA LYS A 694 45.80 16.66 -23.07
C LYS A 694 44.66 15.99 -22.32
N TYR A 695 44.79 14.70 -22.04
CA TYR A 695 43.77 13.95 -21.31
C TYR A 695 43.54 14.49 -19.89
N TYR A 696 44.59 14.82 -19.13
CA TYR A 696 44.44 15.45 -17.81
C TYR A 696 43.70 16.79 -17.87
N ASN A 697 44.03 17.62 -18.86
CA ASN A 697 43.39 18.91 -19.07
C ASN A 697 41.89 18.78 -19.40
N GLU A 698 41.47 17.65 -19.98
CA GLU A 698 40.06 17.31 -20.18
C GLU A 698 39.42 16.83 -18.87
N ILE A 699 40.06 15.90 -18.15
CA ILE A 699 39.53 15.35 -16.90
C ILE A 699 39.25 16.46 -15.88
N ILE A 700 40.18 17.40 -15.67
CA ILE A 700 39.99 18.44 -14.65
C ILE A 700 38.80 19.37 -14.96
N LYS A 701 38.46 19.52 -16.25
CA LYS A 701 37.30 20.29 -16.71
C LYS A 701 35.99 19.51 -16.60
N GLU A 702 36.02 18.18 -16.74
CA GLU A 702 34.79 17.38 -16.80
C GLU A 702 34.47 16.58 -15.53
N CYS A 703 35.47 16.17 -14.75
CA CYS A 703 35.31 15.27 -13.62
C CYS A 703 35.12 16.04 -12.29
N ALA A 704 33.90 16.02 -11.76
CA ALA A 704 33.59 16.60 -10.45
C ALA A 704 34.40 15.92 -9.32
N ASN A 705 34.54 14.59 -9.34
CA ASN A 705 35.23 13.85 -8.30
C ASN A 705 36.71 14.25 -8.16
N LEU A 706 37.43 14.41 -9.27
CA LEU A 706 38.83 14.87 -9.24
C LEU A 706 38.94 16.29 -8.66
N ARG A 707 38.02 17.20 -9.04
CA ARG A 707 38.02 18.57 -8.52
C ARG A 707 37.74 18.62 -7.02
N ILE A 708 36.79 17.82 -6.54
CA ILE A 708 36.46 17.75 -5.10
C ILE A 708 37.63 17.15 -4.34
N TYR A 709 38.19 16.03 -4.82
CA TYR A 709 39.38 15.41 -4.23
C TYR A 709 40.55 16.40 -4.09
N GLN A 710 40.81 17.20 -5.12
CA GLN A 710 41.87 18.22 -5.09
C GLN A 710 41.58 19.40 -4.15
N LYS A 711 40.31 19.67 -3.81
CA LYS A 711 39.92 20.69 -2.82
C LYS A 711 39.99 20.16 -1.39
N SER A 712 39.71 18.87 -1.20
CA SER A 712 39.72 18.19 0.10
C SER A 712 41.12 17.84 0.62
N LYS A 713 42.17 18.11 -0.15
CA LYS A 713 43.57 17.87 0.16
C LYS A 713 44.29 19.21 0.27
#